data_AF-A0A965H3R6-F1
#
_entry.id   AF-A0A965H3R6-F1
#
_cell.length_a   1.000
_cell.length_b   1.000
_cell.length_c   1.000
_cell.angle_alpha   90.00
_cell.angle_beta   90.00
_cell.angle_gamma   90.00
#
_symmetry.space_group_name_H-M   'P 1'
#
loop_
_entity.id
_entity.type
_entity.pdbx_description
1 polymer ?
#
loop_
_entity_poly.entity_id
_entity_poly.type
_entity_poly.pdbx_seq_one_letter_code
_entity_poly.pdbx_strand_id
1 'polypeptide(L)'
;MLEINGGPGVDTLMIMGGGPGSVVRGGPGNDRILGGLVPGLKVYGDEGNDIFSGGEAGAIIDLGAGRNVIQSGTGDDEITIRGSELTTLSDAGGNNRIRVESTPEAHLIFSRGRNEISADWVGLLHVEGGVGEEVVIFDDLTSTQALELQASGLLYDGRTLTFNAELDRVEINDLSTAGTVLTSTEDASWGSTDLVLNAAGLLNLEEAVLTAPGGHFDLQARGIVGEVHTELAALTLVNLGQTDNIAVTVREVDDLILKAGTRGTAGGLITDGPILIESLAAEGLLTLESGALRSATGGITLIADDLDFASGDDRVSAPGELKITTKTPTQGYRIGSAGQSVYANDRSINGATGFLELGMRDVSALRDGFSAVRIGHAASLGAPVMYVGDLENKTVFANVFSARLDDPTFLEADTINIVGDVQASGALALRARLIEVWSGNIHDGLGSPDSGVTADEIRFVIDEQWVHSGWLRATRLIDVAVTASTGNGALVRYGPEPNSITADVGSVIQTTGDESLVKLASTTGSIIVATAVAVGGADSAMEINAGSGLRLLEGASLAVEGDRAAMTLRSRGYLSLDSGAAIRAGAAFRDEGGMPVAYRTGVDTVLLIDTDGELGLAGSLTTGGTMTLRYGETTSSHASYFDTINGRRVAEIADQQSVAAIVTALRAGNISAELRQSLAGAGLGLAESAVVTAVGQSTPFAALSNESKLAITTSLGYTRHAKGGYYNESTGAFYESIEIGPIAPAVNDAQALARGYEKLEGVWYYQPASGMLKRSLIEGESADYSNASIDWASFGVEAPVDAATPFESLSAEQQAAVAHTLGYTPEPVISYERETLLGKPDDRRSVFQTYYYDPNAAWGDQDPGSARKLSELSIDQKVIAAKYLSAFPDFDLREVVWPETVDPAVVGTEFDRLTPAQRT
;
A
#
# COMPACT_ATOMS: atom_id res chain seq x y z
N MET A 1 -38.74 36.16 -57.22
CA MET A 1 -39.04 34.74 -57.01
C MET A 1 -39.24 34.13 -58.38
N LEU A 2 -38.52 33.06 -58.68
CA LEU A 2 -38.61 32.33 -59.94
C LEU A 2 -39.50 31.10 -59.73
N GLU A 3 -40.35 30.78 -60.68
CA GLU A 3 -41.19 29.56 -60.69
C GLU A 3 -41.09 28.92 -62.08
N ILE A 4 -40.49 27.74 -62.16
CA ILE A 4 -40.26 26.99 -63.41
C ILE A 4 -40.89 25.61 -63.30
N ASN A 5 -41.50 25.14 -64.40
CA ASN A 5 -41.98 23.78 -64.58
C ASN A 5 -41.57 23.29 -65.98
N GLY A 6 -40.83 22.18 -66.07
CA GLY A 6 -40.40 21.57 -67.35
C GLY A 6 -41.56 20.97 -68.14
N GLY A 7 -42.53 20.39 -67.42
CA GLY A 7 -43.71 19.73 -67.98
C GLY A 7 -43.43 18.25 -68.25
N PRO A 8 -44.23 17.57 -69.07
CA PRO A 8 -43.96 16.18 -69.43
C PRO A 8 -42.80 16.09 -70.42
N GLY A 9 -41.82 15.22 -70.19
CA GLY A 9 -40.69 15.05 -71.10
C GLY A 9 -39.39 14.69 -70.41
N VAL A 10 -38.27 14.88 -71.10
CA VAL A 10 -36.94 14.83 -70.49
C VAL A 10 -36.40 16.24 -70.57
N ASP A 11 -36.40 16.94 -69.45
CA ASP A 11 -36.05 18.34 -69.35
C ASP A 11 -34.65 18.52 -68.76
N THR A 12 -34.04 19.65 -69.11
CA THR A 12 -32.78 20.09 -68.50
C THR A 12 -32.94 21.54 -68.07
N LEU A 13 -33.02 21.76 -66.78
CA LEU A 13 -33.28 23.05 -66.15
C LEU A 13 -32.01 23.56 -65.48
N MET A 14 -31.47 24.66 -65.98
CA MET A 14 -30.27 25.29 -65.41
C MET A 14 -30.63 26.62 -64.75
N ILE A 15 -30.43 26.72 -63.44
CA ILE A 15 -30.84 27.88 -62.66
C ILE A 15 -29.67 28.84 -62.46
N MET A 16 -29.63 29.87 -63.31
CA MET A 16 -28.54 30.87 -63.30
C MET A 16 -28.79 32.05 -62.35
N GLY A 17 -29.98 32.15 -61.76
CA GLY A 17 -30.35 33.24 -60.84
C GLY A 17 -31.78 33.12 -60.32
N GLY A 18 -32.11 33.92 -59.31
CA GLY A 18 -33.41 33.88 -58.63
C GLY A 18 -33.37 34.65 -57.32
N GLY A 19 -34.54 34.79 -56.69
CA GLY A 19 -34.62 35.25 -55.29
C GLY A 19 -34.78 34.06 -54.34
N PRO A 20 -34.58 34.24 -53.03
CA PRO A 20 -34.84 33.17 -52.06
C PRO A 20 -36.23 32.58 -52.19
N GLY A 21 -36.35 31.26 -52.03
CA GLY A 21 -37.62 30.53 -52.13
C GLY A 21 -38.10 30.30 -53.56
N SER A 22 -37.28 30.53 -54.59
CA SER A 22 -37.61 30.17 -55.97
C SER A 22 -37.92 28.67 -56.09
N VAL A 23 -38.83 28.30 -56.98
CA VAL A 23 -39.33 26.92 -57.15
C VAL A 23 -39.02 26.43 -58.56
N VAL A 24 -38.51 25.21 -58.65
CA VAL A 24 -38.19 24.53 -59.91
C VAL A 24 -38.80 23.14 -59.86
N ARG A 25 -39.56 22.79 -60.89
CA ARG A 25 -40.20 21.49 -61.07
C ARG A 25 -39.75 20.88 -62.40
N GLY A 26 -39.29 19.63 -62.38
CA GLY A 26 -39.06 18.83 -63.58
C GLY A 26 -40.39 18.55 -64.27
N GLY A 27 -41.26 17.83 -63.59
CA GLY A 27 -42.54 17.36 -64.11
C GLY A 27 -42.43 15.87 -64.45
N PRO A 28 -43.41 15.27 -65.15
CA PRO A 28 -43.30 13.84 -65.48
C PRO A 28 -42.20 13.55 -66.51
N GLY A 29 -41.20 12.76 -66.13
CA GLY A 29 -40.16 12.18 -66.96
C GLY A 29 -38.78 12.29 -66.31
N ASN A 30 -37.70 11.99 -67.04
CA ASN A 30 -36.37 11.86 -66.44
C ASN A 30 -35.58 13.15 -66.56
N ASP A 31 -35.64 14.00 -65.55
CA ASP A 31 -35.17 15.38 -65.65
C ASP A 31 -33.78 15.61 -65.08
N ARG A 32 -33.12 16.67 -65.56
CA ARG A 32 -31.83 17.14 -65.04
C ARG A 32 -31.96 18.56 -64.54
N ILE A 33 -31.82 18.76 -63.25
CA ILE A 33 -31.91 20.07 -62.60
C ILE A 33 -30.55 20.46 -62.07
N LEU A 34 -29.99 21.56 -62.59
CA LEU A 34 -28.75 22.16 -62.12
C LEU A 34 -29.08 23.37 -61.26
N GLY A 35 -28.82 23.22 -59.96
CA GLY A 35 -28.85 24.29 -58.97
C GLY A 35 -27.76 25.33 -59.23
N GLY A 36 -27.96 26.51 -58.65
CA GLY A 36 -27.03 27.64 -58.73
C GLY A 36 -26.82 28.27 -57.36
N LEU A 37 -26.34 29.51 -57.32
CA LEU A 37 -26.05 30.25 -56.09
C LEU A 37 -27.32 30.85 -55.44
N VAL A 38 -28.49 30.21 -55.57
CA VAL A 38 -29.78 30.74 -55.11
C VAL A 38 -30.13 30.09 -53.75
N PRO A 39 -30.08 30.84 -52.64
CA PRO A 39 -30.40 30.27 -51.33
C PRO A 39 -31.89 29.91 -51.21
N GLY A 40 -32.17 28.77 -50.59
CA GLY A 40 -33.53 28.27 -50.38
C GLY A 40 -34.27 27.94 -51.68
N LEU A 41 -33.54 27.53 -52.72
CA LEU A 41 -34.12 27.01 -53.95
C LEU A 41 -34.93 25.75 -53.63
N LYS A 42 -36.19 25.70 -54.02
CA LYS A 42 -37.04 24.52 -53.88
C LYS A 42 -37.00 23.72 -55.18
N VAL A 43 -36.59 22.47 -55.12
CA VAL A 43 -36.38 21.61 -56.27
C VAL A 43 -37.27 20.40 -56.17
N TYR A 44 -38.08 20.19 -57.21
CA TYR A 44 -38.97 19.04 -57.34
C TYR A 44 -38.70 18.28 -58.64
N GLY A 45 -38.48 16.97 -58.56
CA GLY A 45 -38.37 16.08 -59.73
C GLY A 45 -39.75 15.71 -60.28
N ASP A 46 -40.64 15.31 -59.37
CA ASP A 46 -41.98 14.75 -59.61
C ASP A 46 -41.94 13.25 -59.98
N GLU A 47 -42.43 12.82 -61.15
CA GLU A 47 -42.45 11.41 -61.54
C GLU A 47 -41.35 11.11 -62.56
N GLY A 48 -40.35 10.30 -62.21
CA GLY A 48 -39.35 9.84 -63.18
C GLY A 48 -38.01 9.53 -62.55
N ASN A 49 -36.98 9.35 -63.35
CA ASN A 49 -35.62 9.14 -62.86
C ASN A 49 -34.84 10.45 -62.98
N ASP A 50 -34.86 11.24 -61.92
CA ASP A 50 -34.38 12.61 -61.91
C ASP A 50 -32.96 12.74 -61.36
N ILE A 51 -32.26 13.77 -61.83
CA ILE A 51 -30.91 14.11 -61.38
C ILE A 51 -30.89 15.57 -60.93
N PHE A 52 -30.49 15.80 -59.69
CA PHE A 52 -30.17 17.13 -59.19
C PHE A 52 -28.66 17.29 -58.99
N SER A 53 -28.10 18.39 -59.47
CA SER A 53 -26.75 18.84 -59.15
C SER A 53 -26.81 20.23 -58.54
N GLY A 54 -26.61 20.32 -57.24
CA GLY A 54 -26.65 21.54 -56.45
C GLY A 54 -25.35 22.36 -56.50
N GLY A 55 -25.31 23.40 -55.68
CA GLY A 55 -24.28 24.43 -55.69
C GLY A 55 -23.80 24.80 -54.30
N GLU A 56 -23.28 26.02 -54.14
CA GLU A 56 -22.74 26.50 -52.85
C GLU A 56 -23.82 26.98 -51.87
N ALA A 57 -25.05 27.22 -52.35
CA ALA A 57 -26.15 27.73 -51.53
C ALA A 57 -27.12 26.61 -51.19
N GLY A 58 -27.57 26.56 -49.93
CA GLY A 58 -28.51 25.55 -49.46
C GLY A 58 -29.86 25.58 -50.20
N ALA A 59 -30.42 24.40 -50.42
CA ALA A 59 -31.64 24.14 -51.17
C ALA A 59 -32.60 23.23 -50.38
N ILE A 60 -33.86 23.19 -50.82
CA ILE A 60 -34.88 22.26 -50.34
C ILE A 60 -35.19 21.31 -51.51
N ILE A 61 -34.88 20.03 -51.35
CA ILE A 61 -34.82 19.07 -52.46
C ILE A 61 -35.79 17.92 -52.20
N ASP A 62 -36.65 17.63 -53.17
CA ASP A 62 -37.55 16.47 -53.17
C ASP A 62 -37.73 15.97 -54.61
N LEU A 63 -36.99 14.95 -55.02
CA LEU A 63 -37.06 14.44 -56.40
C LEU A 63 -38.27 13.53 -56.66
N GLY A 64 -39.09 13.23 -55.65
CA GLY A 64 -40.30 12.43 -55.84
C GLY A 64 -40.03 10.96 -56.17
N ALA A 65 -40.88 10.37 -57.01
CA ALA A 65 -40.89 8.93 -57.30
C ALA A 65 -39.74 8.52 -58.24
N GLY A 66 -39.57 7.22 -58.49
CA GLY A 66 -38.60 6.70 -59.44
C GLY A 66 -37.17 6.54 -58.89
N ARG A 67 -36.17 6.50 -59.76
CA ARG A 67 -34.75 6.28 -59.41
C ARG A 67 -33.97 7.57 -59.54
N ASN A 68 -33.66 8.17 -58.40
CA ASN A 68 -33.20 9.55 -58.33
C ASN A 68 -31.72 9.65 -57.91
N VAL A 69 -31.04 10.69 -58.40
CA VAL A 69 -29.66 11.02 -58.03
C VAL A 69 -29.59 12.46 -57.54
N ILE A 70 -29.09 12.66 -56.32
CA ILE A 70 -28.91 13.97 -55.70
C ILE A 70 -27.42 14.20 -55.48
N GLN A 71 -26.87 15.24 -56.09
CA GLN A 71 -25.54 15.78 -55.79
C GLN A 71 -25.74 17.13 -55.12
N SER A 72 -25.81 17.18 -53.79
CA SER A 72 -26.34 18.35 -53.08
C SER A 72 -25.43 19.59 -53.19
N GLY A 73 -24.12 19.38 -53.28
CA GLY A 73 -23.11 20.45 -53.40
C GLY A 73 -22.46 20.72 -52.05
N THR A 74 -22.19 21.99 -51.73
CA THR A 74 -21.56 22.39 -50.45
C THR A 74 -22.49 23.23 -49.58
N GLY A 75 -23.73 23.46 -50.02
CA GLY A 75 -24.73 24.19 -49.26
C GLY A 75 -25.31 23.34 -48.13
N ASP A 76 -25.90 23.99 -47.13
CA ASP A 76 -26.67 23.30 -46.10
C ASP A 76 -28.07 22.99 -46.66
N ASP A 77 -28.30 21.75 -47.08
CA ASP A 77 -29.53 21.35 -47.78
C ASP A 77 -30.55 20.65 -46.87
N GLU A 78 -31.84 20.86 -47.16
CA GLU A 78 -32.95 20.11 -46.58
C GLU A 78 -33.51 19.16 -47.64
N ILE A 79 -33.34 17.86 -47.43
CA ILE A 79 -33.58 16.84 -48.46
C ILE A 79 -34.65 15.87 -47.98
N THR A 80 -35.69 15.67 -48.78
CA THR A 80 -36.71 14.66 -48.56
C THR A 80 -36.61 13.58 -49.62
N ILE A 81 -36.47 12.34 -49.17
CA ILE A 81 -36.48 11.13 -50.00
C ILE A 81 -37.75 10.37 -49.60
N ARG A 82 -38.81 10.52 -50.41
CA ARG A 82 -40.11 9.90 -50.12
C ARG A 82 -40.68 9.18 -51.35
N GLY A 83 -40.95 7.89 -51.20
CA GLY A 83 -41.65 7.09 -52.22
C GLY A 83 -40.85 6.84 -53.50
N SER A 84 -39.54 7.11 -53.49
CA SER A 84 -38.66 6.72 -54.60
C SER A 84 -38.44 5.20 -54.60
N GLU A 85 -38.12 4.63 -55.75
CA GLU A 85 -37.69 3.22 -55.84
C GLU A 85 -36.26 3.06 -55.31
N LEU A 86 -35.42 4.03 -55.62
CA LEU A 86 -34.03 4.15 -55.19
C LEU A 86 -33.64 5.62 -55.24
N THR A 87 -33.02 6.15 -54.19
CA THR A 87 -32.31 7.44 -54.27
C THR A 87 -30.86 7.25 -53.89
N THR A 88 -29.96 7.71 -54.76
CA THR A 88 -28.53 7.88 -54.43
C THR A 88 -28.26 9.35 -54.17
N LEU A 89 -27.85 9.67 -52.96
CA LEU A 89 -27.43 11.00 -52.54
C LEU A 89 -25.92 11.00 -52.33
N SER A 90 -25.26 12.02 -52.88
CA SER A 90 -23.88 12.34 -52.57
C SER A 90 -23.74 13.83 -52.31
N ASP A 91 -22.88 14.22 -51.38
CA ASP A 91 -22.56 15.63 -51.15
C ASP A 91 -21.15 15.98 -51.66
N ALA A 92 -20.83 17.28 -51.63
CA ALA A 92 -19.45 17.79 -51.66
C ALA A 92 -19.09 18.52 -50.35
N GLY A 93 -20.01 18.50 -49.37
CA GLY A 93 -19.96 19.15 -48.08
C GLY A 93 -21.32 19.73 -47.64
N GLY A 94 -21.28 20.65 -46.69
CA GLY A 94 -22.48 21.27 -46.11
C GLY A 94 -23.02 20.49 -44.91
N ASN A 95 -23.88 21.10 -44.11
CA ASN A 95 -24.60 20.43 -43.03
C ASN A 95 -26.01 20.11 -43.52
N ASN A 96 -26.24 18.87 -43.93
CA ASN A 96 -27.50 18.48 -44.56
C ASN A 96 -28.47 17.89 -43.54
N ARG A 97 -29.75 18.17 -43.74
CA ARG A 97 -30.85 17.54 -43.01
C ARG A 97 -31.66 16.69 -43.96
N ILE A 98 -31.68 15.39 -43.74
CA ILE A 98 -32.23 14.41 -44.66
C ILE A 98 -33.38 13.68 -43.97
N ARG A 99 -34.49 13.52 -44.70
CA ARG A 99 -35.62 12.69 -44.28
C ARG A 99 -35.85 11.57 -45.28
N VAL A 100 -35.76 10.32 -44.83
CA VAL A 100 -36.02 9.13 -45.64
C VAL A 100 -37.32 8.47 -45.17
N GLU A 101 -38.31 8.39 -46.05
CA GLU A 101 -39.62 7.80 -45.75
C GLU A 101 -40.13 6.95 -46.91
N SER A 102 -40.80 5.84 -46.58
CA SER A 102 -41.56 5.01 -47.52
C SER A 102 -40.79 4.65 -48.79
N THR A 103 -39.47 4.45 -48.65
CA THR A 103 -38.53 4.24 -49.74
C THR A 103 -37.92 2.85 -49.59
N PRO A 104 -37.99 1.96 -50.60
CA PRO A 104 -37.42 0.62 -50.50
C PRO A 104 -35.89 0.63 -50.39
N GLU A 105 -35.22 1.63 -50.95
CA GLU A 105 -33.76 1.71 -50.98
C GLU A 105 -33.25 3.17 -51.05
N ALA A 106 -32.38 3.56 -50.12
CA ALA A 106 -31.71 4.86 -50.14
C ALA A 106 -30.22 4.70 -49.84
N HIS A 107 -29.36 5.25 -50.68
CA HIS A 107 -27.90 5.26 -50.51
C HIS A 107 -27.44 6.69 -50.28
N LEU A 108 -26.88 6.98 -49.12
CA LEU A 108 -26.43 8.31 -48.72
C LEU A 108 -24.92 8.28 -48.54
N ILE A 109 -24.20 9.08 -49.32
CA ILE A 109 -22.74 9.08 -49.37
C ILE A 109 -22.23 10.48 -49.05
N PHE A 110 -21.66 10.64 -47.88
CA PHE A 110 -21.18 11.91 -47.37
C PHE A 110 -19.66 12.03 -47.52
N SER A 111 -19.20 13.21 -47.88
CA SER A 111 -17.78 13.52 -48.00
C SER A 111 -17.29 14.31 -46.79
N ARG A 112 -18.07 15.28 -46.31
CA ARG A 112 -17.76 16.10 -45.13
C ARG A 112 -18.99 16.85 -44.60
N GLY A 113 -18.89 17.37 -43.37
CA GLY A 113 -19.92 18.22 -42.77
C GLY A 113 -20.75 17.47 -41.72
N ARG A 114 -21.70 18.15 -41.07
CA ARG A 114 -22.58 17.48 -40.09
C ARG A 114 -23.92 17.17 -40.73
N ASN A 115 -24.23 15.89 -40.86
CA ASN A 115 -25.41 15.40 -41.56
C ASN A 115 -26.37 14.69 -40.59
N GLU A 116 -27.63 15.15 -40.54
CA GLU A 116 -28.69 14.54 -39.73
C GLU A 116 -29.65 13.77 -40.66
N ILE A 117 -29.71 12.45 -40.51
CA ILE A 117 -30.55 11.55 -41.29
C ILE A 117 -31.69 11.05 -40.40
N SER A 118 -32.88 11.57 -40.62
CA SER A 118 -34.10 11.05 -39.99
C SER A 118 -34.74 9.98 -40.89
N ALA A 119 -35.11 8.82 -40.36
CA ALA A 119 -35.64 7.74 -41.18
C ALA A 119 -36.76 6.92 -40.53
N ASP A 120 -37.69 6.45 -41.34
CA ASP A 120 -38.68 5.44 -40.93
C ASP A 120 -38.06 4.04 -40.87
N TRP A 121 -38.88 3.06 -40.47
CA TRP A 121 -38.48 1.66 -40.34
C TRP A 121 -38.79 0.83 -41.59
N VAL A 122 -38.55 1.37 -42.80
CA VAL A 122 -38.88 0.68 -44.06
C VAL A 122 -37.67 0.61 -45.00
N GLY A 123 -37.46 -0.54 -45.66
CA GLY A 123 -36.49 -0.67 -46.76
C GLY A 123 -35.03 -0.74 -46.33
N LEU A 124 -34.11 -0.56 -47.28
CA LEU A 124 -32.68 -0.48 -47.07
C LEU A 124 -32.24 1.00 -46.97
N LEU A 125 -31.55 1.34 -45.89
CA LEU A 125 -30.79 2.57 -45.76
C LEU A 125 -29.29 2.22 -45.71
N HIS A 126 -28.56 2.70 -46.71
CA HIS A 126 -27.11 2.57 -46.77
C HIS A 126 -26.48 3.95 -46.53
N VAL A 127 -25.58 4.06 -45.56
CA VAL A 127 -24.95 5.32 -45.16
C VAL A 127 -23.43 5.18 -45.19
N GLU A 128 -22.78 5.87 -46.13
CA GLU A 128 -21.34 6.07 -46.11
C GLU A 128 -21.07 7.45 -45.51
N GLY A 129 -20.65 7.51 -44.25
CA GLY A 129 -20.20 8.72 -43.57
C GLY A 129 -18.88 9.24 -44.12
N GLY A 130 -18.55 10.48 -43.74
CA GLY A 130 -17.40 11.22 -44.24
C GLY A 130 -16.65 11.96 -43.14
N VAL A 131 -16.00 13.08 -43.47
CA VAL A 131 -15.33 13.90 -42.46
C VAL A 131 -16.33 14.85 -41.79
N GLY A 132 -16.81 14.51 -40.60
CA GLY A 132 -17.75 15.37 -39.90
C GLY A 132 -18.49 14.64 -38.80
N GLU A 133 -19.78 14.93 -38.63
CA GLU A 133 -20.65 14.20 -37.69
C GLU A 133 -21.89 13.73 -38.46
N GLU A 134 -22.02 12.42 -38.65
CA GLU A 134 -23.13 11.77 -39.29
C GLU A 134 -24.01 11.04 -38.26
N VAL A 135 -25.29 11.43 -38.19
CA VAL A 135 -26.24 10.87 -37.22
C VAL A 135 -27.47 10.33 -37.93
N VAL A 136 -27.78 9.06 -37.68
CA VAL A 136 -29.04 8.44 -38.10
C VAL A 136 -30.01 8.42 -36.92
N ILE A 137 -31.16 9.05 -37.07
CA ILE A 137 -32.23 9.11 -36.07
C ILE A 137 -33.44 8.38 -36.64
N PHE A 138 -33.82 7.27 -36.02
CA PHE A 138 -35.03 6.57 -36.41
C PHE A 138 -36.28 7.19 -35.79
N ASP A 139 -37.40 7.11 -36.51
CA ASP A 139 -38.72 7.42 -35.95
C ASP A 139 -39.01 6.55 -34.71
N ASP A 140 -39.88 7.02 -33.83
CA ASP A 140 -40.31 6.25 -32.66
C ASP A 140 -40.80 4.85 -33.06
N LEU A 141 -40.16 3.84 -32.48
CA LEU A 141 -40.47 2.44 -32.70
C LEU A 141 -41.46 1.95 -31.64
N THR A 142 -42.29 0.96 -31.96
CA THR A 142 -42.92 0.11 -30.95
C THR A 142 -42.61 -1.32 -31.34
N SER A 143 -41.50 -1.84 -30.84
CA SER A 143 -40.94 -3.09 -31.33
C SER A 143 -41.86 -4.28 -31.07
N THR A 144 -41.91 -5.20 -32.04
CA THR A 144 -42.60 -6.50 -31.91
C THR A 144 -41.70 -7.69 -32.28
N GLN A 145 -40.50 -7.40 -32.77
CA GLN A 145 -39.44 -8.31 -33.14
C GLN A 145 -38.13 -7.82 -32.50
N ALA A 146 -37.09 -8.65 -32.52
CA ALA A 146 -35.77 -8.23 -32.08
C ALA A 146 -35.16 -7.16 -33.01
N LEU A 147 -34.38 -6.26 -32.43
CA LEU A 147 -33.42 -5.40 -33.13
C LEU A 147 -32.12 -6.20 -33.21
N GLU A 148 -31.77 -6.67 -34.41
CA GLU A 148 -30.58 -7.50 -34.62
C GLU A 148 -29.38 -6.63 -35.02
N LEU A 149 -28.34 -6.62 -34.19
CA LEU A 149 -27.06 -5.98 -34.45
C LEU A 149 -26.22 -6.85 -35.42
N GLN A 150 -25.76 -6.23 -36.49
CA GLN A 150 -24.96 -6.85 -37.54
C GLN A 150 -23.61 -6.15 -37.70
N ALA A 151 -22.70 -6.73 -38.50
CA ALA A 151 -21.45 -6.08 -38.89
C ALA A 151 -21.75 -4.74 -39.58
N SER A 152 -21.40 -3.63 -38.93
CA SER A 152 -21.72 -2.26 -39.35
C SER A 152 -23.17 -2.09 -39.84
N GLY A 153 -24.12 -2.64 -39.08
CA GLY A 153 -25.52 -2.64 -39.48
C GLY A 153 -26.53 -3.00 -38.40
N LEU A 154 -27.80 -2.77 -38.73
CA LEU A 154 -28.98 -3.07 -37.91
C LEU A 154 -30.09 -3.65 -38.79
N LEU A 155 -30.74 -4.71 -38.33
CA LEU A 155 -31.92 -5.30 -38.96
C LEU A 155 -33.12 -5.28 -38.00
N TYR A 156 -34.27 -4.80 -38.49
CA TYR A 156 -35.54 -4.84 -37.76
C TYR A 156 -36.73 -4.97 -38.71
N ASP A 157 -37.52 -6.04 -38.62
CA ASP A 157 -38.76 -6.26 -39.41
C ASP A 157 -38.61 -5.94 -40.92
N GLY A 158 -37.45 -6.30 -41.50
CA GLY A 158 -37.12 -6.02 -42.91
C GLY A 158 -36.50 -4.66 -43.20
N ARG A 159 -36.47 -3.72 -42.24
CA ARG A 159 -35.60 -2.52 -42.30
C ARG A 159 -34.16 -2.95 -42.11
N THR A 160 -33.32 -2.62 -43.08
CA THR A 160 -31.87 -2.84 -43.00
C THR A 160 -31.17 -1.49 -43.00
N LEU A 161 -30.34 -1.23 -41.99
CA LEU A 161 -29.36 -0.17 -41.99
C LEU A 161 -27.98 -0.79 -42.21
N THR A 162 -27.20 -0.23 -43.13
CA THR A 162 -25.78 -0.57 -43.32
C THR A 162 -24.97 0.71 -43.35
N PHE A 163 -23.77 0.67 -42.77
CA PHE A 163 -22.90 1.83 -42.72
C PHE A 163 -21.41 1.49 -42.80
N ASN A 164 -20.59 2.49 -43.08
CA ASN A 164 -19.13 2.42 -42.97
C ASN A 164 -18.65 2.87 -41.58
N ALA A 165 -17.34 2.80 -41.34
CA ALA A 165 -16.75 3.15 -40.05
C ALA A 165 -16.84 4.64 -39.70
N GLU A 166 -17.20 5.47 -40.69
CA GLU A 166 -17.34 6.91 -40.57
C GLU A 166 -18.76 7.37 -40.16
N LEU A 167 -19.72 6.46 -39.94
CA LEU A 167 -20.98 6.84 -39.29
C LEU A 167 -20.74 7.04 -37.78
N ASP A 168 -21.07 8.21 -37.24
CA ASP A 168 -20.82 8.50 -35.83
C ASP A 168 -21.87 7.90 -34.90
N ARG A 169 -23.17 8.00 -35.23
CA ARG A 169 -24.21 7.64 -34.25
C ARG A 169 -25.53 7.16 -34.87
N VAL A 170 -26.13 6.17 -34.24
CA VAL A 170 -27.51 5.72 -34.49
C VAL A 170 -28.36 5.94 -33.24
N GLU A 171 -29.51 6.59 -33.40
CA GLU A 171 -30.46 6.86 -32.31
C GLU A 171 -31.78 6.12 -32.53
N ILE A 172 -32.22 5.39 -31.50
CA ILE A 172 -33.44 4.60 -31.49
C ILE A 172 -34.23 4.91 -30.21
N ASN A 173 -35.50 5.26 -30.39
CA ASN A 173 -36.46 5.41 -29.30
C ASN A 173 -37.56 4.36 -29.45
N ASP A 174 -37.53 3.32 -28.61
CA ASP A 174 -38.50 2.23 -28.63
C ASP A 174 -39.53 2.38 -27.49
N LEU A 175 -40.78 2.60 -27.88
CA LEU A 175 -41.93 2.80 -27.02
C LEU A 175 -42.58 1.48 -26.58
N SER A 176 -42.02 0.31 -26.93
CA SER A 176 -42.54 -0.99 -26.53
C SER A 176 -42.56 -1.15 -25.01
N THR A 177 -43.77 -1.30 -24.46
CA THR A 177 -43.96 -1.65 -23.04
C THR A 177 -43.88 -3.16 -22.78
N ALA A 178 -43.92 -3.98 -23.84
CA ALA A 178 -43.71 -5.43 -23.76
C ALA A 178 -42.22 -5.79 -23.59
N GLY A 179 -41.33 -4.83 -23.86
CA GLY A 179 -39.89 -4.98 -23.82
C GLY A 179 -39.26 -4.86 -25.20
N THR A 180 -38.01 -4.43 -25.22
CA THR A 180 -37.12 -4.36 -26.38
C THR A 180 -36.16 -5.54 -26.29
N VAL A 181 -36.01 -6.31 -27.37
CA VAL A 181 -35.06 -7.42 -27.45
C VAL A 181 -33.93 -7.01 -28.40
N LEU A 182 -32.69 -7.04 -27.92
CA LEU A 182 -31.52 -6.97 -28.79
C LEU A 182 -30.99 -8.37 -29.02
N THR A 183 -30.54 -8.63 -30.26
CA THR A 183 -29.76 -9.81 -30.62
C THR A 183 -28.52 -9.37 -31.38
N SER A 184 -27.48 -10.19 -31.41
CA SER A 184 -26.27 -9.93 -32.21
C SER A 184 -25.93 -11.14 -33.08
N THR A 185 -25.55 -10.88 -34.32
CA THR A 185 -24.87 -11.88 -35.18
C THR A 185 -23.46 -12.18 -34.66
N GLU A 186 -22.86 -13.30 -35.08
CA GLU A 186 -21.54 -13.74 -34.61
C GLU A 186 -20.41 -12.76 -35.01
N ASP A 187 -20.56 -12.07 -36.14
CA ASP A 187 -19.62 -11.08 -36.68
C ASP A 187 -20.04 -9.63 -36.40
N ALA A 188 -21.02 -9.42 -35.53
CA ALA A 188 -21.50 -8.08 -35.19
C ALA A 188 -20.37 -7.23 -34.61
N SER A 189 -20.09 -6.10 -35.26
CA SER A 189 -19.20 -5.06 -34.75
C SER A 189 -19.58 -3.73 -35.39
N TRP A 190 -19.76 -2.70 -34.57
CA TRP A 190 -20.10 -1.35 -35.03
C TRP A 190 -18.85 -0.46 -35.15
N GLY A 191 -17.66 -0.98 -34.90
CA GLY A 191 -16.41 -0.23 -34.98
C GLY A 191 -16.42 0.95 -34.03
N SER A 192 -16.46 2.17 -34.58
CA SER A 192 -16.52 3.44 -33.84
C SER A 192 -17.90 4.09 -33.81
N THR A 193 -18.93 3.45 -34.38
CA THR A 193 -20.28 4.00 -34.41
C THR A 193 -20.99 3.82 -33.07
N ASP A 194 -21.53 4.92 -32.55
CA ASP A 194 -22.29 4.98 -31.31
C ASP A 194 -23.73 4.48 -31.49
N LEU A 195 -24.30 3.97 -30.39
CA LEU A 195 -25.72 3.62 -30.32
C LEU A 195 -26.37 4.34 -29.13
N VAL A 196 -27.41 5.14 -29.38
CA VAL A 196 -28.31 5.64 -28.35
C VAL A 196 -29.62 4.87 -28.42
N LEU A 197 -29.95 4.12 -27.36
CA LEU A 197 -31.19 3.36 -27.28
C LEU A 197 -31.98 3.73 -26.03
N ASN A 198 -33.19 4.22 -26.25
CA ASN A 198 -34.17 4.45 -25.19
C ASN A 198 -35.30 3.41 -25.30
N ALA A 199 -35.34 2.46 -24.37
CA ALA A 199 -36.40 1.46 -24.25
C ALA A 199 -37.42 1.87 -23.19
N ALA A 200 -38.70 1.99 -23.56
CA ALA A 200 -39.77 2.33 -22.64
C ALA A 200 -40.11 1.19 -21.66
N GLY A 201 -39.82 -0.05 -22.03
CA GLY A 201 -40.02 -1.27 -21.24
C GLY A 201 -38.71 -1.89 -20.73
N LEU A 202 -38.70 -3.22 -20.58
CA LEU A 202 -37.48 -3.99 -20.30
C LEU A 202 -36.56 -4.00 -21.53
N LEU A 203 -35.25 -4.03 -21.34
CA LEU A 203 -34.27 -4.32 -22.38
C LEU A 203 -33.69 -5.72 -22.15
N ASN A 204 -33.97 -6.64 -23.06
CA ASN A 204 -33.44 -8.00 -23.02
C ASN A 204 -32.15 -8.09 -23.86
N LEU A 205 -31.08 -8.52 -23.20
CA LEU A 205 -29.73 -8.67 -23.73
C LEU A 205 -29.22 -10.13 -23.66
N GLU A 206 -30.06 -11.09 -23.32
CA GLU A 206 -29.66 -12.51 -23.15
C GLU A 206 -29.03 -13.12 -24.42
N GLU A 207 -29.39 -12.62 -25.60
CA GLU A 207 -28.89 -13.05 -26.90
C GLU A 207 -28.07 -11.96 -27.62
N ALA A 208 -27.61 -10.93 -26.89
CA ALA A 208 -26.83 -9.83 -27.43
C ALA A 208 -25.41 -9.78 -26.84
N VAL A 209 -24.43 -9.62 -27.72
CA VAL A 209 -23.08 -9.15 -27.41
C VAL A 209 -22.93 -7.78 -28.06
N LEU A 210 -22.55 -6.79 -27.26
CA LEU A 210 -22.46 -5.40 -27.69
C LEU A 210 -21.01 -5.09 -28.08
N THR A 211 -20.71 -5.12 -29.38
CA THR A 211 -19.35 -4.96 -29.90
C THR A 211 -19.23 -3.69 -30.73
N ALA A 212 -18.48 -2.72 -30.19
CA ALA A 212 -18.09 -1.47 -30.84
C ALA A 212 -16.78 -0.98 -30.19
N PRO A 213 -15.62 -1.55 -30.56
CA PRO A 213 -14.36 -1.31 -29.84
C PRO A 213 -13.90 0.16 -29.81
N GLY A 214 -14.43 1.01 -30.71
CA GLY A 214 -14.19 2.46 -30.71
C GLY A 214 -15.44 3.29 -30.45
N GLY A 215 -16.59 2.68 -30.16
CA GLY A 215 -17.90 3.32 -30.06
C GLY A 215 -18.46 3.36 -28.63
N HIS A 216 -19.45 4.23 -28.44
CA HIS A 216 -20.17 4.44 -27.18
C HIS A 216 -21.61 3.95 -27.28
N PHE A 217 -21.98 2.97 -26.46
CA PHE A 217 -23.38 2.55 -26.33
C PHE A 217 -24.04 3.23 -25.13
N ASP A 218 -25.08 4.01 -25.41
CA ASP A 218 -25.86 4.81 -24.46
C ASP A 218 -27.28 4.23 -24.30
N LEU A 219 -27.46 3.34 -23.33
CA LEU A 219 -28.63 2.46 -23.17
C LEU A 219 -29.52 2.77 -21.94
N GLN A 220 -30.82 3.02 -22.14
CA GLN A 220 -31.78 3.31 -21.06
C GLN A 220 -32.97 2.36 -21.14
N ALA A 221 -33.37 1.80 -20.00
CA ALA A 221 -34.54 0.92 -19.94
C ALA A 221 -35.22 0.96 -18.56
N ARG A 222 -36.43 0.39 -18.44
CA ARG A 222 -37.13 0.17 -17.16
C ARG A 222 -36.78 -1.15 -16.48
N GLY A 223 -35.70 -1.79 -16.91
CA GLY A 223 -35.19 -3.06 -16.39
C GLY A 223 -34.26 -3.70 -17.41
N ILE A 224 -33.23 -4.39 -16.95
CA ILE A 224 -32.28 -5.12 -17.80
C ILE A 224 -32.47 -6.62 -17.56
N VAL A 225 -32.70 -7.37 -18.64
CA VAL A 225 -32.81 -8.83 -18.60
C VAL A 225 -31.54 -9.43 -19.22
N GLY A 226 -30.89 -10.32 -18.48
CA GLY A 226 -29.60 -10.90 -18.86
C GLY A 226 -28.39 -10.15 -18.31
N GLU A 227 -27.19 -10.67 -18.60
CA GLU A 227 -25.92 -9.97 -18.38
C GLU A 227 -25.59 -9.10 -19.60
N VAL A 228 -24.82 -8.04 -19.40
CA VAL A 228 -24.39 -7.11 -20.45
C VAL A 228 -22.98 -7.50 -20.87
N HIS A 229 -22.86 -8.22 -22.00
CA HIS A 229 -21.57 -8.61 -22.57
C HIS A 229 -21.09 -7.57 -23.57
N THR A 230 -19.88 -7.05 -23.39
CA THR A 230 -19.40 -5.87 -24.10
C THR A 230 -17.96 -6.04 -24.60
N GLU A 231 -17.71 -5.46 -25.77
CA GLU A 231 -16.40 -5.07 -26.30
C GLU A 231 -16.56 -3.63 -26.80
N LEU A 232 -16.53 -2.66 -25.88
CA LEU A 232 -16.94 -1.27 -26.08
C LEU A 232 -15.88 -0.30 -25.61
N ALA A 233 -15.63 0.77 -26.38
CA ALA A 233 -14.84 1.89 -25.87
C ALA A 233 -15.52 2.59 -24.69
N ALA A 234 -16.86 2.76 -24.77
CA ALA A 234 -17.61 3.40 -23.70
C ALA A 234 -19.03 2.86 -23.52
N LEU A 235 -19.52 2.94 -22.29
CA LEU A 235 -20.88 2.55 -21.90
C LEU A 235 -21.54 3.63 -21.03
N THR A 236 -22.78 3.96 -21.37
CA THR A 236 -23.75 4.56 -20.44
C THR A 236 -24.91 3.60 -20.29
N LEU A 237 -25.22 3.16 -19.08
CA LEU A 237 -26.34 2.26 -18.83
C LEU A 237 -27.18 2.75 -17.66
N VAL A 238 -28.40 3.20 -17.97
CA VAL A 238 -29.34 3.71 -16.98
C VAL A 238 -30.56 2.80 -16.92
N ASN A 239 -30.62 2.03 -15.85
CA ASN A 239 -31.75 1.17 -15.54
C ASN A 239 -32.69 1.88 -14.55
N LEU A 240 -33.85 2.28 -15.06
CA LEU A 240 -34.92 2.97 -14.33
C LEU A 240 -35.89 2.02 -13.62
N GLY A 241 -35.64 0.71 -13.67
CA GLY A 241 -36.42 -0.29 -12.94
C GLY A 241 -36.30 -0.12 -11.43
N GLN A 242 -37.37 -0.46 -10.69
CA GLN A 242 -37.44 -0.24 -9.23
C GLN A 242 -37.69 -1.52 -8.40
N THR A 243 -38.23 -2.58 -9.01
CA THR A 243 -38.63 -3.81 -8.28
C THR A 243 -38.01 -5.07 -8.85
N ASP A 244 -38.09 -5.25 -10.16
CA ASP A 244 -37.63 -6.44 -10.88
C ASP A 244 -36.64 -6.04 -11.97
N ASN A 245 -35.70 -6.93 -12.32
CA ASN A 245 -34.69 -6.69 -13.35
C ASN A 245 -33.85 -5.42 -13.09
N ILE A 246 -33.59 -5.15 -11.81
CA ILE A 246 -32.83 -4.00 -11.30
C ILE A 246 -31.36 -4.33 -11.02
N ALA A 247 -30.96 -5.59 -11.10
CA ALA A 247 -29.54 -5.96 -11.00
C ALA A 247 -28.88 -5.75 -12.36
N VAL A 248 -27.64 -5.26 -12.37
CA VAL A 248 -26.87 -5.08 -13.59
C VAL A 248 -25.52 -5.75 -13.44
N THR A 249 -25.22 -6.68 -14.36
CA THR A 249 -23.92 -7.34 -14.48
C THR A 249 -23.34 -6.97 -15.83
N VAL A 250 -22.17 -6.34 -15.84
CA VAL A 250 -21.41 -5.99 -17.04
C VAL A 250 -20.16 -6.88 -17.10
N ARG A 251 -19.90 -7.46 -18.28
CA ARG A 251 -18.71 -8.25 -18.58
C ARG A 251 -18.03 -7.66 -19.81
N GLU A 252 -16.98 -6.90 -19.56
CA GLU A 252 -16.15 -6.28 -20.61
C GLU A 252 -15.02 -7.22 -21.03
N VAL A 253 -14.74 -7.30 -22.32
CA VAL A 253 -13.61 -8.09 -22.84
C VAL A 253 -12.27 -7.49 -22.43
N ASP A 254 -12.11 -6.16 -22.48
CA ASP A 254 -10.88 -5.42 -22.20
C ASP A 254 -11.09 -4.20 -21.27
N ASP A 255 -10.81 -2.98 -21.77
CA ASP A 255 -10.91 -1.73 -21.03
C ASP A 255 -12.33 -1.16 -21.20
N LEU A 256 -12.89 -0.58 -20.15
CA LEU A 256 -14.22 0.03 -20.23
C LEU A 256 -14.23 1.44 -19.68
N ILE A 257 -14.75 2.38 -20.49
CA ILE A 257 -15.04 3.74 -20.02
C ILE A 257 -16.54 3.91 -19.75
N LEU A 258 -16.89 4.18 -18.50
CA LEU A 258 -18.22 4.64 -18.11
C LEU A 258 -18.31 6.17 -18.27
N LYS A 259 -19.35 6.62 -18.97
CA LYS A 259 -19.59 8.04 -19.26
C LYS A 259 -21.03 8.46 -18.96
N ALA A 260 -21.25 9.76 -18.87
CA ALA A 260 -22.58 10.36 -18.76
C ALA A 260 -23.45 10.14 -20.01
N GLY A 261 -22.84 10.12 -21.20
CA GLY A 261 -23.54 10.13 -22.48
C GLY A 261 -24.52 11.29 -22.63
N THR A 262 -25.56 11.06 -23.44
CA THR A 262 -26.65 12.01 -23.70
C THR A 262 -27.49 12.33 -22.44
N ARG A 263 -27.31 11.56 -21.36
CA ARG A 263 -28.05 11.69 -20.09
C ARG A 263 -27.44 12.70 -19.11
N GLY A 264 -26.23 13.20 -19.39
CA GLY A 264 -25.56 14.19 -18.54
C GLY A 264 -25.38 13.69 -17.10
N THR A 265 -25.76 14.50 -16.11
CA THR A 265 -25.60 14.15 -14.68
C THR A 265 -26.45 12.95 -14.22
N ALA A 266 -27.40 12.51 -15.04
CA ALA A 266 -28.20 11.31 -14.82
C ALA A 266 -27.66 10.09 -15.58
N GLY A 267 -26.45 10.18 -16.16
CA GLY A 267 -25.76 9.08 -16.85
C GLY A 267 -24.61 8.47 -16.05
N GLY A 268 -23.87 7.57 -16.68
CA GLY A 268 -22.94 6.62 -16.07
C GLY A 268 -23.54 5.22 -16.06
N LEU A 269 -23.27 4.47 -14.99
CA LEU A 269 -23.90 3.18 -14.72
C LEU A 269 -24.80 3.31 -13.48
N ILE A 270 -26.11 3.42 -13.71
CA ILE A 270 -27.08 3.75 -12.66
C ILE A 270 -28.19 2.71 -12.64
N THR A 271 -28.46 2.17 -11.46
CA THR A 271 -29.59 1.26 -11.25
C THR A 271 -30.09 1.28 -9.80
N ASP A 272 -31.29 0.76 -9.54
CA ASP A 272 -31.77 0.60 -8.17
C ASP A 272 -31.17 -0.64 -7.48
N GLY A 273 -30.85 -1.71 -8.21
CA GLY A 273 -30.34 -2.97 -7.66
C GLY A 273 -28.81 -3.06 -7.59
N PRO A 274 -28.24 -4.24 -7.30
CA PRO A 274 -26.80 -4.42 -7.23
C PRO A 274 -26.13 -4.29 -8.60
N ILE A 275 -24.89 -3.80 -8.58
CA ILE A 275 -24.03 -3.68 -9.76
C ILE A 275 -22.84 -4.64 -9.62
N LEU A 276 -22.55 -5.38 -10.68
CA LEU A 276 -21.29 -6.10 -10.87
C LEU A 276 -20.66 -5.69 -12.19
N ILE A 277 -19.39 -5.30 -12.18
CA ILE A 277 -18.59 -5.07 -13.40
C ILE A 277 -17.36 -5.97 -13.33
N GLU A 278 -17.15 -6.76 -14.37
CA GLU A 278 -15.97 -7.60 -14.54
C GLU A 278 -15.27 -7.27 -15.86
N SER A 279 -14.02 -6.80 -15.79
CA SER A 279 -13.10 -6.79 -16.94
C SER A 279 -12.47 -8.18 -17.06
N LEU A 280 -12.53 -8.75 -18.26
CA LEU A 280 -12.08 -10.11 -18.55
C LEU A 280 -10.61 -10.19 -18.99
N ALA A 281 -10.06 -9.09 -19.51
CA ALA A 281 -8.65 -9.00 -19.85
C ALA A 281 -7.78 -8.88 -18.58
N ALA A 282 -6.56 -9.42 -18.68
CA ALA A 282 -5.53 -9.10 -17.70
C ALA A 282 -5.11 -7.63 -17.89
N GLU A 283 -4.89 -6.92 -16.79
CA GLU A 283 -4.55 -5.49 -16.77
C GLU A 283 -5.62 -4.57 -17.39
N GLY A 284 -6.86 -5.05 -17.50
CA GLY A 284 -7.97 -4.23 -18.02
C GLY A 284 -8.31 -3.08 -17.08
N LEU A 285 -8.38 -1.87 -17.64
CA LEU A 285 -8.69 -0.62 -16.95
C LEU A 285 -10.19 -0.33 -17.01
N LEU A 286 -10.81 -0.17 -15.84
CA LEU A 286 -12.17 0.37 -15.73
C LEU A 286 -12.09 1.84 -15.34
N THR A 287 -12.57 2.72 -16.22
CA THR A 287 -12.58 4.17 -16.01
C THR A 287 -13.99 4.69 -15.82
N LEU A 288 -14.25 5.48 -14.78
CA LEU A 288 -15.43 6.34 -14.68
C LEU A 288 -15.05 7.77 -15.08
N GLU A 289 -15.16 8.08 -16.36
CA GLU A 289 -14.74 9.36 -16.93
C GLU A 289 -15.75 10.48 -16.61
N SER A 290 -17.05 10.18 -16.66
CA SER A 290 -18.11 11.14 -16.34
C SER A 290 -19.41 10.45 -15.90
N GLY A 291 -20.33 11.20 -15.30
CA GLY A 291 -21.59 10.65 -14.78
C GLY A 291 -21.45 10.14 -13.35
N ALA A 292 -22.09 9.01 -13.04
CA ALA A 292 -21.99 8.35 -11.73
C ALA A 292 -22.05 6.83 -11.87
N LEU A 293 -21.40 6.12 -10.95
CA LEU A 293 -21.58 4.70 -10.71
C LEU A 293 -22.44 4.54 -9.46
N ARG A 294 -23.72 4.20 -9.62
CA ARG A 294 -24.69 4.29 -8.52
C ARG A 294 -25.67 3.13 -8.45
N SER A 295 -25.77 2.55 -7.26
CA SER A 295 -26.85 1.65 -6.85
C SER A 295 -27.75 2.33 -5.80
N ALA A 296 -29.08 2.30 -5.98
CA ALA A 296 -30.00 2.92 -5.02
C ALA A 296 -30.31 2.04 -3.78
N THR A 297 -30.26 0.72 -3.91
CA THR A 297 -30.63 -0.25 -2.86
C THR A 297 -29.66 -1.42 -2.70
N GLY A 298 -28.79 -1.67 -3.67
CA GLY A 298 -27.84 -2.78 -3.68
C GLY A 298 -26.41 -2.37 -3.29
N GLY A 299 -25.46 -3.27 -3.53
CA GLY A 299 -24.02 -3.01 -3.44
C GLY A 299 -23.37 -2.89 -4.82
N ILE A 300 -22.07 -2.62 -4.84
CA ILE A 300 -21.26 -2.52 -6.06
C ILE A 300 -20.10 -3.50 -5.94
N THR A 301 -19.89 -4.35 -6.94
CA THR A 301 -18.72 -5.24 -7.06
C THR A 301 -17.95 -4.91 -8.33
N LEU A 302 -16.67 -4.60 -8.18
CA LEU A 302 -15.74 -4.30 -9.26
C LEU A 302 -14.65 -5.37 -9.30
N ILE A 303 -14.52 -6.02 -10.46
CA ILE A 303 -13.48 -7.00 -10.75
C ILE A 303 -12.69 -6.50 -11.95
N ALA A 304 -11.63 -5.75 -11.71
CA ALA A 304 -10.76 -5.17 -12.74
C ALA A 304 -9.33 -5.12 -12.21
N ASP A 305 -8.33 -5.25 -13.07
CA ASP A 305 -6.94 -5.18 -12.64
C ASP A 305 -6.47 -3.74 -12.41
N ASP A 306 -7.16 -2.75 -12.99
CA ASP A 306 -6.94 -1.33 -12.71
C ASP A 306 -8.26 -0.50 -12.66
N LEU A 307 -8.25 0.61 -11.94
CA LEU A 307 -9.42 1.48 -11.71
C LEU A 307 -9.05 2.96 -11.80
N ASP A 308 -9.84 3.73 -12.56
CA ASP A 308 -9.72 5.21 -12.61
C ASP A 308 -11.09 5.87 -12.39
N PHE A 309 -11.28 6.60 -11.29
CA PHE A 309 -12.50 7.38 -11.05
C PHE A 309 -12.32 8.88 -11.34
N ALA A 310 -12.01 9.19 -12.60
CA ALA A 310 -11.80 10.55 -13.10
C ALA A 310 -13.02 11.49 -13.02
N SER A 311 -14.24 10.98 -12.85
CA SER A 311 -15.49 11.78 -12.82
C SER A 311 -15.63 12.75 -11.65
N GLY A 312 -14.75 12.64 -10.64
CA GLY A 312 -14.66 13.53 -9.48
C GLY A 312 -15.27 12.97 -8.20
N ASP A 313 -15.33 13.82 -7.18
CA ASP A 313 -15.76 13.44 -5.82
C ASP A 313 -17.23 12.98 -5.76
N ASP A 314 -17.50 12.05 -4.86
CA ASP A 314 -18.84 11.50 -4.56
C ASP A 314 -19.58 10.87 -5.75
N ARG A 315 -18.86 10.38 -6.77
CA ARG A 315 -19.46 9.82 -8.00
C ARG A 315 -19.74 8.33 -7.95
N VAL A 316 -19.17 7.61 -6.97
CA VAL A 316 -19.43 6.19 -6.71
C VAL A 316 -20.23 6.07 -5.42
N SER A 317 -21.44 5.50 -5.48
CA SER A 317 -22.31 5.43 -4.28
C SER A 317 -23.27 4.25 -4.28
N ALA A 318 -23.41 3.61 -3.12
CA ALA A 318 -24.41 2.59 -2.86
C ALA A 318 -24.67 2.44 -1.35
N PRO A 319 -25.88 2.04 -0.90
CA PRO A 319 -26.11 1.70 0.50
C PRO A 319 -25.60 0.30 0.90
N GLY A 320 -25.31 -0.57 -0.08
CA GLY A 320 -24.77 -1.92 0.13
C GLY A 320 -23.24 -1.95 0.33
N GLU A 321 -22.63 -3.14 0.22
CA GLU A 321 -21.16 -3.28 0.27
C GLU A 321 -20.56 -2.83 -1.07
N LEU A 322 -19.46 -2.08 -1.02
CA LEU A 322 -18.53 -1.89 -2.13
C LEU A 322 -17.45 -2.94 -2.04
N LYS A 323 -17.29 -3.75 -3.08
CA LYS A 323 -16.23 -4.76 -3.18
C LYS A 323 -15.35 -4.49 -4.38
N ILE A 324 -14.04 -4.38 -4.17
CA ILE A 324 -13.03 -4.20 -5.21
C ILE A 324 -12.03 -5.35 -5.13
N THR A 325 -11.88 -6.08 -6.24
CA THR A 325 -10.89 -7.16 -6.37
C THR A 325 -10.22 -7.09 -7.73
N THR A 326 -8.94 -7.45 -7.81
CA THR A 326 -8.26 -7.63 -9.09
C THR A 326 -8.80 -8.87 -9.78
N LYS A 327 -8.81 -8.85 -11.11
CA LYS A 327 -9.16 -10.02 -11.93
C LYS A 327 -8.09 -11.10 -11.78
N THR A 328 -6.83 -10.69 -11.79
CA THR A 328 -5.65 -11.54 -11.60
C THR A 328 -5.34 -11.64 -10.10
N PRO A 329 -5.51 -12.81 -9.45
CA PRO A 329 -5.38 -12.93 -7.99
C PRO A 329 -3.96 -12.73 -7.45
N THR A 330 -2.96 -12.66 -8.33
CA THR A 330 -1.57 -12.32 -7.98
C THR A 330 -1.23 -10.83 -8.16
N GLN A 331 -2.15 -10.05 -8.73
CA GLN A 331 -2.00 -8.60 -8.95
C GLN A 331 -1.98 -7.88 -7.61
N GLY A 332 -0.97 -7.04 -7.40
CA GLY A 332 -0.80 -6.23 -6.21
C GLY A 332 -1.88 -5.15 -6.04
N TYR A 333 -1.88 -4.48 -4.89
CA TYR A 333 -2.72 -3.31 -4.63
C TYR A 333 -1.87 -2.14 -4.15
N ARG A 334 -2.16 -0.95 -4.65
CA ARG A 334 -1.62 0.31 -4.13
C ARG A 334 -2.78 1.25 -3.87
N ILE A 335 -3.00 1.58 -2.61
CA ILE A 335 -4.17 2.31 -2.15
C ILE A 335 -3.73 3.63 -1.51
N GLY A 336 -4.51 4.69 -1.74
CA GLY A 336 -4.25 6.02 -1.20
C GLY A 336 -3.04 6.65 -1.89
N SER A 337 -2.17 7.33 -1.13
CA SER A 337 -0.99 7.96 -1.76
C SER A 337 -0.04 6.96 -2.43
N ALA A 338 -0.04 5.67 -2.04
CA ALA A 338 0.75 4.64 -2.72
C ALA A 338 0.31 4.42 -4.18
N GLY A 339 -0.98 4.66 -4.47
CA GLY A 339 -1.62 4.57 -5.78
C GLY A 339 -1.28 5.71 -6.73
N GLN A 340 -0.46 6.67 -6.31
CA GLN A 340 -0.16 7.89 -7.06
C GLN A 340 1.31 8.31 -6.89
N SER A 341 1.75 9.23 -7.73
CA SER A 341 3.06 9.87 -7.57
C SER A 341 3.09 10.86 -6.39
N VAL A 342 4.29 11.27 -5.98
CA VAL A 342 4.50 12.33 -4.97
C VAL A 342 3.84 13.67 -5.38
N TYR A 343 3.62 13.88 -6.67
CA TYR A 343 2.95 15.07 -7.22
C TYR A 343 1.43 14.91 -7.32
N ALA A 344 0.89 13.83 -6.76
CA ALA A 344 -0.52 13.47 -6.79
C ALA A 344 -1.09 13.21 -8.19
N ASN A 345 -0.22 12.85 -9.15
CA ASN A 345 -0.67 12.29 -10.42
C ASN A 345 -1.04 10.83 -10.23
N ASP A 346 -2.22 10.46 -10.72
CA ASP A 346 -2.72 9.09 -10.71
C ASP A 346 -1.83 8.14 -11.53
N ARG A 347 -1.72 6.90 -11.08
CA ARG A 347 -0.94 5.84 -11.73
C ARG A 347 -1.78 4.81 -12.50
N SER A 348 -3.10 4.77 -12.32
CA SER A 348 -3.99 3.81 -13.00
C SER A 348 -3.86 3.82 -14.54
N ILE A 349 -3.49 4.96 -15.12
CA ILE A 349 -3.32 5.11 -16.58
C ILE A 349 -1.93 4.65 -17.10
N ASN A 350 -1.05 4.15 -16.23
CA ASN A 350 0.32 3.77 -16.61
C ASN A 350 0.40 2.36 -17.23
N GLY A 351 -0.73 1.69 -17.43
CA GLY A 351 -0.81 0.36 -18.01
C GLY A 351 -0.38 -0.72 -17.02
N ALA A 352 0.22 -1.81 -17.53
CA ALA A 352 0.49 -3.01 -16.77
C ALA A 352 1.60 -2.84 -15.71
N THR A 353 1.24 -2.34 -14.52
CA THR A 353 2.18 -2.15 -13.40
C THR A 353 2.32 -3.40 -12.53
N GLY A 354 1.44 -4.39 -12.69
CA GLY A 354 1.31 -5.51 -11.76
C GLY A 354 0.59 -5.15 -10.45
N PHE A 355 0.03 -3.94 -10.37
CA PHE A 355 -0.78 -3.46 -9.25
C PHE A 355 -2.08 -2.83 -9.76
N LEU A 356 -3.16 -3.01 -9.01
CA LEU A 356 -4.31 -2.11 -9.07
C LEU A 356 -3.94 -0.83 -8.35
N GLU A 357 -4.02 0.29 -9.05
CA GLU A 357 -3.74 1.62 -8.50
C GLU A 357 -5.08 2.26 -8.09
N LEU A 358 -5.27 2.52 -6.79
CA LEU A 358 -6.43 3.21 -6.25
C LEU A 358 -5.95 4.44 -5.48
N GLY A 359 -5.71 5.52 -6.21
CA GLY A 359 -5.16 6.76 -5.68
C GLY A 359 -6.09 7.49 -4.72
N MET A 360 -5.61 8.57 -4.08
CA MET A 360 -6.46 9.40 -3.21
C MET A 360 -7.60 10.07 -3.98
N ARG A 361 -7.42 10.32 -5.29
CA ARG A 361 -8.50 10.80 -6.18
C ARG A 361 -9.64 9.78 -6.24
N ASP A 362 -9.30 8.51 -6.45
CA ASP A 362 -10.29 7.47 -6.65
C ASP A 362 -11.02 7.15 -5.35
N VAL A 363 -10.30 7.18 -4.22
CA VAL A 363 -10.93 7.10 -2.90
C VAL A 363 -11.85 8.31 -2.64
N SER A 364 -11.49 9.53 -3.07
CA SER A 364 -12.36 10.71 -2.95
C SER A 364 -13.62 10.62 -3.80
N ALA A 365 -13.64 9.80 -4.86
CA ALA A 365 -14.82 9.55 -5.67
C ALA A 365 -15.86 8.67 -4.94
N LEU A 366 -15.46 7.96 -3.87
CA LEU A 366 -16.35 7.14 -3.06
C LEU A 366 -17.15 8.04 -2.12
N ARG A 367 -18.47 8.06 -2.29
CA ARG A 367 -19.36 8.78 -1.40
C ARG A 367 -19.63 7.95 -0.15
N ASP A 368 -19.57 8.59 1.03
CA ASP A 368 -20.00 7.99 2.30
C ASP A 368 -21.40 7.37 2.24
N GLY A 369 -21.59 6.27 2.96
CA GLY A 369 -22.87 5.60 3.15
C GLY A 369 -22.89 4.14 2.69
N PHE A 370 -21.75 3.57 2.31
CA PHE A 370 -21.64 2.13 2.08
C PHE A 370 -21.80 1.38 3.40
N SER A 371 -22.47 0.21 3.36
CA SER A 371 -22.54 -0.65 4.55
C SER A 371 -21.17 -1.22 4.95
N ALA A 372 -20.27 -1.35 3.98
CA ALA A 372 -18.85 -1.65 4.15
C ALA A 372 -18.10 -1.41 2.82
N VAL A 373 -16.80 -1.14 2.90
CA VAL A 373 -15.86 -1.13 1.78
C VAL A 373 -14.88 -2.29 1.95
N ARG A 374 -14.81 -3.21 0.98
CA ARG A 374 -13.90 -4.36 0.98
C ARG A 374 -12.99 -4.31 -0.23
N ILE A 375 -11.68 -4.28 0.02
CA ILE A 375 -10.67 -4.23 -1.03
C ILE A 375 -9.70 -5.40 -0.83
N GLY A 376 -9.45 -6.14 -1.90
CA GLY A 376 -8.43 -7.17 -1.90
C GLY A 376 -8.95 -8.62 -1.88
N HIS A 377 -8.01 -9.55 -1.88
CA HIS A 377 -8.27 -10.99 -1.90
C HIS A 377 -8.03 -11.61 -0.53
N ALA A 378 -8.84 -12.61 -0.20
CA ALA A 378 -8.67 -13.35 1.05
C ALA A 378 -7.25 -13.95 1.14
N ALA A 379 -6.62 -13.78 2.30
CA ALA A 379 -5.25 -14.24 2.57
C ALA A 379 -5.06 -15.72 2.22
N SER A 380 -4.17 -16.01 1.27
CA SER A 380 -3.70 -17.35 0.91
C SER A 380 -2.25 -17.28 0.43
N LEU A 381 -1.49 -18.37 0.62
CA LEU A 381 -0.07 -18.41 0.26
C LEU A 381 0.11 -18.17 -1.25
N GLY A 382 0.82 -17.08 -1.62
CA GLY A 382 1.02 -16.66 -3.02
C GLY A 382 0.01 -15.64 -3.54
N ALA A 383 -0.84 -15.10 -2.65
CA ALA A 383 -1.72 -13.96 -2.94
C ALA A 383 -0.95 -12.62 -2.94
N PRO A 384 -1.58 -11.48 -3.24
CA PRO A 384 -0.89 -10.27 -3.65
C PRO A 384 -0.37 -9.45 -2.46
N VAL A 385 0.56 -8.54 -2.76
CA VAL A 385 1.06 -7.52 -1.82
C VAL A 385 0.21 -6.26 -1.95
N MET A 386 -0.17 -5.68 -0.81
CA MET A 386 -0.90 -4.42 -0.73
C MET A 386 -0.05 -3.35 -0.04
N TYR A 387 0.12 -2.21 -0.69
CA TYR A 387 0.70 -1.00 -0.11
C TYR A 387 -0.42 0.01 0.15
N VAL A 388 -0.51 0.50 1.39
CA VAL A 388 -1.49 1.51 1.78
C VAL A 388 -0.73 2.76 2.19
N GLY A 389 -0.79 3.79 1.36
CA GLY A 389 -0.24 5.11 1.66
C GLY A 389 -1.22 5.97 2.43
N ASP A 390 -1.12 7.28 2.25
CA ASP A 390 -2.01 8.25 2.91
C ASP A 390 -3.46 8.02 2.48
N LEU A 391 -4.33 7.92 3.47
CA LEU A 391 -5.78 7.86 3.34
C LEU A 391 -6.35 8.86 4.33
N GLU A 392 -6.21 10.14 4.01
CA GLU A 392 -6.67 11.27 4.83
C GLU A 392 -7.21 12.40 3.95
N ASN A 393 -7.93 13.32 4.58
CA ASN A 393 -8.37 14.54 3.91
C ASN A 393 -7.21 15.53 3.84
N LYS A 394 -6.60 15.68 2.66
CA LYS A 394 -5.33 16.39 2.48
C LYS A 394 -5.32 17.20 1.20
N THR A 395 -4.62 18.33 1.24
CA THR A 395 -4.26 19.08 0.03
C THR A 395 -2.83 18.76 -0.35
N VAL A 396 -2.62 18.25 -1.57
CA VAL A 396 -1.30 17.98 -2.14
C VAL A 396 -1.16 18.82 -3.40
N PHE A 397 -0.29 19.84 -3.34
CA PHE A 397 -0.18 20.88 -4.37
C PHE A 397 -1.53 21.55 -4.68
N ALA A 398 -2.03 21.39 -5.91
CA ALA A 398 -3.30 21.96 -6.37
C ALA A 398 -4.49 21.02 -6.14
N ASN A 399 -4.26 19.76 -5.73
CA ASN A 399 -5.28 18.76 -5.55
C ASN A 399 -5.75 18.73 -4.11
N VAL A 400 -7.08 18.70 -3.91
CA VAL A 400 -7.72 18.55 -2.60
C VAL A 400 -8.38 17.17 -2.59
N PHE A 401 -8.00 16.33 -1.64
CA PHE A 401 -8.51 14.97 -1.51
C PHE A 401 -9.40 14.85 -0.27
N SER A 402 -10.49 14.11 -0.43
CA SER A 402 -11.37 13.65 0.65
C SER A 402 -11.22 12.13 0.80
N ALA A 403 -9.99 11.67 1.02
CA ALA A 403 -9.62 10.25 0.96
C ALA A 403 -9.67 9.52 2.31
N ARG A 404 -10.17 10.18 3.38
CA ARG A 404 -10.36 9.51 4.69
C ARG A 404 -11.41 8.41 4.57
N LEU A 405 -11.16 7.27 5.22
CA LEU A 405 -12.10 6.15 5.24
C LEU A 405 -13.25 6.40 6.24
N ASP A 406 -14.39 6.84 5.73
CA ASP A 406 -15.55 7.18 6.57
C ASP A 406 -16.58 6.05 6.73
N ASP A 407 -16.52 5.02 5.87
CA ASP A 407 -17.30 3.78 6.00
C ASP A 407 -16.47 2.62 6.58
N PRO A 408 -17.08 1.61 7.23
CA PRO A 408 -16.36 0.43 7.72
C PRO A 408 -15.55 -0.25 6.62
N THR A 409 -14.23 -0.33 6.80
CA THR A 409 -13.32 -0.75 5.73
C THR A 409 -12.59 -2.05 6.08
N PHE A 410 -12.49 -2.95 5.11
CA PHE A 410 -11.83 -4.25 5.18
C PHE A 410 -10.78 -4.37 4.07
N LEU A 411 -9.52 -4.54 4.44
CA LEU A 411 -8.42 -4.76 3.49
C LEU A 411 -7.87 -6.18 3.64
N GLU A 412 -7.76 -6.90 2.53
CA GLU A 412 -7.34 -8.30 2.50
C GLU A 412 -6.22 -8.53 1.48
N ALA A 413 -5.10 -9.14 1.89
CA ALA A 413 -3.98 -9.48 1.02
C ALA A 413 -3.13 -10.62 1.62
N ASP A 414 -2.09 -11.11 0.92
CA ASP A 414 -1.09 -11.97 1.58
C ASP A 414 -0.18 -11.13 2.49
N THR A 415 0.29 -10.00 2.00
CA THR A 415 1.12 -9.04 2.75
C THR A 415 0.52 -7.65 2.64
N ILE A 416 0.30 -6.98 3.78
CA ILE A 416 -0.16 -5.58 3.83
C ILE A 416 0.93 -4.70 4.46
N ASN A 417 1.38 -3.69 3.72
CA ASN A 417 2.33 -2.69 4.18
C ASN A 417 1.61 -1.35 4.34
N ILE A 418 1.56 -0.82 5.56
CA ILE A 418 1.12 0.55 5.83
C ILE A 418 2.34 1.46 5.72
N VAL A 419 2.31 2.37 4.74
CA VAL A 419 3.44 3.20 4.30
C VAL A 419 3.08 4.69 4.21
N GLY A 420 2.02 5.12 4.91
CA GLY A 420 1.54 6.49 4.98
C GLY A 420 0.54 6.68 6.12
N ASP A 421 -0.06 7.88 6.24
CA ASP A 421 -1.05 8.18 7.28
C ASP A 421 -2.45 7.69 6.87
N VAL A 422 -2.87 6.55 7.43
CA VAL A 422 -4.18 5.95 7.18
C VAL A 422 -5.16 6.40 8.26
N GLN A 423 -6.17 7.17 7.86
CA GLN A 423 -7.20 7.67 8.76
C GLN A 423 -8.57 7.07 8.42
N ALA A 424 -9.27 6.59 9.45
CA ALA A 424 -10.65 6.15 9.38
C ALA A 424 -11.48 6.80 10.49
N SER A 425 -12.75 7.11 10.24
CA SER A 425 -13.65 7.59 11.31
C SER A 425 -14.36 6.46 12.06
N GLY A 426 -14.45 5.29 11.45
CA GLY A 426 -15.08 4.09 12.01
C GLY A 426 -14.10 2.94 12.24
N ALA A 427 -14.55 1.72 11.92
CA ALA A 427 -13.76 0.51 12.04
C ALA A 427 -12.91 0.25 10.79
N LEU A 428 -11.62 0.00 10.99
CA LEU A 428 -10.69 -0.47 9.97
C LEU A 428 -10.19 -1.88 10.34
N ALA A 429 -10.43 -2.83 9.45
CA ALA A 429 -10.02 -4.22 9.62
C ALA A 429 -9.04 -4.65 8.53
N LEU A 430 -7.90 -5.22 8.93
CA LEU A 430 -6.90 -5.79 8.03
C LEU A 430 -6.82 -7.29 8.25
N ARG A 431 -6.77 -8.06 7.16
CA ARG A 431 -6.52 -9.50 7.19
C ARG A 431 -5.41 -9.89 6.23
N ALA A 432 -4.34 -10.47 6.77
CA ALA A 432 -3.20 -10.89 5.95
C ALA A 432 -2.40 -12.02 6.57
N ARG A 433 -1.47 -12.61 5.82
CA ARG A 433 -0.44 -13.47 6.38
C ARG A 433 0.62 -12.65 7.10
N LEU A 434 1.07 -11.57 6.46
CA LEU A 434 2.05 -10.62 6.99
C LEU A 434 1.46 -9.20 7.02
N ILE A 435 1.68 -8.47 8.10
CA ILE A 435 1.41 -7.04 8.16
C ILE A 435 2.66 -6.32 8.64
N GLU A 436 3.04 -5.26 7.94
CA GLU A 436 4.10 -4.34 8.35
C GLU A 436 3.55 -2.91 8.43
N VAL A 437 3.84 -2.21 9.52
CA VAL A 437 3.49 -0.78 9.68
C VAL A 437 4.76 0.03 9.79
N TRP A 438 5.06 0.80 8.75
CA TRP A 438 6.31 1.56 8.65
C TRP A 438 6.23 2.83 9.48
N SER A 439 7.41 3.33 9.88
CA SER A 439 7.55 4.63 10.56
C SER A 439 7.52 5.79 9.56
N GLY A 440 8.18 5.64 8.41
CA GLY A 440 8.27 6.66 7.37
C GLY A 440 7.16 6.57 6.33
N ASN A 441 6.79 7.73 5.79
CA ASN A 441 5.88 7.84 4.66
C ASN A 441 6.62 7.53 3.35
N ILE A 442 6.02 6.76 2.44
CA ILE A 442 6.63 6.42 1.15
C ILE A 442 6.96 7.65 0.29
N HIS A 443 6.20 8.74 0.44
CA HIS A 443 6.41 9.99 -0.29
C HIS A 443 7.24 11.02 0.49
N ASP A 444 7.62 10.71 1.72
CA ASP A 444 8.53 11.53 2.54
C ASP A 444 9.51 10.66 3.34
N GLY A 445 10.25 9.79 2.62
CA GLY A 445 11.16 8.82 3.24
C GLY A 445 12.36 9.45 3.99
N LEU A 446 12.64 10.74 3.78
CA LEU A 446 13.65 11.50 4.53
C LEU A 446 13.02 12.39 5.62
N GLY A 447 11.69 12.37 5.73
CA GLY A 447 10.91 13.14 6.67
C GLY A 447 10.95 12.56 8.08
N SER A 448 10.22 13.23 8.97
CA SER A 448 9.95 12.66 10.30
C SER A 448 9.01 11.46 10.16
N PRO A 449 8.93 10.55 11.16
CA PRO A 449 7.97 9.46 11.14
C PRO A 449 6.54 9.98 10.86
N ASP A 450 5.96 9.51 9.75
CA ASP A 450 4.68 9.98 9.19
C ASP A 450 3.90 8.82 8.53
N SER A 451 3.94 7.64 9.14
CA SER A 451 3.14 6.49 8.74
C SER A 451 2.52 5.75 9.94
N GLY A 452 1.26 5.34 9.77
CA GLY A 452 0.50 4.61 10.78
C GLY A 452 -0.99 4.62 10.53
N VAL A 453 -1.75 4.13 11.50
CA VAL A 453 -3.21 4.00 11.43
C VAL A 453 -3.87 4.78 12.56
N THR A 454 -4.86 5.60 12.21
CA THR A 454 -5.75 6.30 13.14
C THR A 454 -7.20 5.91 12.85
N ALA A 455 -7.93 5.35 13.83
CA ALA A 455 -9.33 4.95 13.65
C ALA A 455 -10.17 5.04 14.94
N ASP A 456 -11.47 4.72 14.89
CA ASP A 456 -12.24 4.46 16.12
C ASP A 456 -11.96 3.04 16.66
N GLU A 457 -11.97 2.05 15.75
CA GLU A 457 -11.60 0.66 16.01
C GLU A 457 -10.60 0.15 14.96
N ILE A 458 -9.50 -0.47 15.40
CA ILE A 458 -8.49 -1.11 14.57
C ILE A 458 -8.50 -2.62 14.86
N ARG A 459 -8.65 -3.46 13.82
CA ARG A 459 -8.66 -4.92 13.96
C ARG A 459 -7.73 -5.59 12.96
N PHE A 460 -6.66 -6.21 13.42
CA PHE A 460 -5.75 -6.97 12.56
C PHE A 460 -5.88 -8.46 12.84
N VAL A 461 -6.17 -9.25 11.80
CA VAL A 461 -6.18 -10.72 11.84
C VAL A 461 -5.05 -11.23 10.96
N ILE A 462 -4.06 -11.83 11.59
CA ILE A 462 -2.77 -12.11 10.97
C ILE A 462 -2.48 -13.60 11.08
N ASP A 463 -2.09 -14.25 9.99
CA ASP A 463 -1.79 -15.68 10.04
C ASP A 463 -0.37 -15.94 10.56
N GLU A 464 0.64 -15.19 10.12
CA GLU A 464 2.06 -15.48 10.38
C GLU A 464 2.73 -14.45 11.30
N GLN A 465 2.82 -13.17 10.90
CA GLN A 465 3.59 -12.17 11.67
C GLN A 465 3.14 -10.73 11.46
N TRP A 466 3.22 -9.94 12.54
CA TRP A 466 3.10 -8.49 12.54
C TRP A 466 4.42 -7.83 12.93
N VAL A 467 4.84 -6.82 12.17
CA VAL A 467 5.97 -5.93 12.49
C VAL A 467 5.48 -4.48 12.52
N HIS A 468 5.78 -3.76 13.60
CA HIS A 468 5.25 -2.43 13.86
C HIS A 468 6.34 -1.42 14.22
N SER A 469 6.48 -0.39 13.39
CA SER A 469 7.46 0.69 13.56
C SER A 469 6.83 2.09 13.52
N GLY A 470 5.59 2.23 13.04
CA GLY A 470 4.83 3.49 12.99
C GLY A 470 3.92 3.75 14.19
N TRP A 471 2.69 4.22 13.97
CA TRP A 471 1.68 4.33 15.03
C TRP A 471 0.41 3.52 14.76
N LEU A 472 -0.21 3.05 15.83
CA LEU A 472 -1.62 2.67 15.87
C LEU A 472 -2.31 3.53 16.92
N ARG A 473 -3.33 4.29 16.52
CA ARG A 473 -4.08 5.18 17.40
C ARG A 473 -5.56 4.90 17.22
N ALA A 474 -6.24 4.51 18.29
CA ALA A 474 -7.68 4.32 18.25
C ALA A 474 -8.40 5.08 19.36
N THR A 475 -9.68 5.36 19.19
CA THR A 475 -10.46 5.92 20.30
C THR A 475 -10.94 4.79 21.23
N ARG A 476 -11.45 3.69 20.68
CA ARG A 476 -12.10 2.61 21.44
C ARG A 476 -11.32 1.30 21.46
N LEU A 477 -10.81 0.83 20.31
CA LEU A 477 -10.27 -0.53 20.22
C LEU A 477 -9.04 -0.63 19.32
N ILE A 478 -8.03 -1.34 19.81
CA ILE A 478 -6.98 -1.95 19.00
C ILE A 478 -6.97 -3.45 19.33
N ASP A 479 -7.28 -4.30 18.36
CA ASP A 479 -7.29 -5.76 18.51
C ASP A 479 -6.41 -6.39 17.42
N VAL A 480 -5.22 -6.86 17.81
CA VAL A 480 -4.27 -7.55 16.92
C VAL A 480 -4.16 -9.00 17.33
N ALA A 481 -4.52 -9.90 16.42
CA ALA A 481 -4.50 -11.34 16.65
C ALA A 481 -3.64 -12.05 15.59
N VAL A 482 -2.56 -12.69 16.04
CA VAL A 482 -1.72 -13.57 15.23
C VAL A 482 -2.07 -15.03 15.51
N THR A 483 -2.52 -15.77 14.50
CA THR A 483 -3.23 -17.04 14.71
C THR A 483 -2.37 -18.30 14.50
N ALA A 484 -1.30 -18.25 13.70
CA ALA A 484 -0.60 -19.45 13.26
C ALA A 484 0.89 -19.26 12.95
N SER A 485 1.64 -18.44 13.70
CA SER A 485 3.07 -18.22 13.45
C SER A 485 3.85 -19.53 13.36
N THR A 486 4.42 -19.80 12.18
CA THR A 486 5.19 -21.00 11.86
C THR A 486 6.69 -20.72 11.75
N GLY A 487 7.06 -19.45 11.57
CA GLY A 487 8.39 -19.03 11.20
C GLY A 487 8.71 -19.26 9.72
N ASN A 488 7.75 -19.53 8.83
CA ASN A 488 8.01 -19.64 7.39
C ASN A 488 7.72 -18.31 6.68
N GLY A 489 8.71 -17.75 5.99
CA GLY A 489 8.55 -16.45 5.33
C GLY A 489 8.19 -15.31 6.30
N ALA A 490 8.63 -15.43 7.57
CA ALA A 490 8.52 -14.35 8.56
C ALA A 490 9.48 -13.21 8.22
N LEU A 491 9.04 -11.97 8.46
CA LEU A 491 9.80 -10.73 8.27
C LEU A 491 11.00 -10.65 9.23
N VAL A 492 10.77 -10.95 10.51
CA VAL A 492 11.79 -10.86 11.59
C VAL A 492 11.84 -12.15 12.40
N ARG A 493 13.03 -12.52 12.90
CA ARG A 493 13.24 -13.71 13.75
C ARG A 493 14.07 -13.38 14.98
N TYR A 494 13.74 -14.01 16.10
CA TYR A 494 14.51 -13.90 17.35
C TYR A 494 14.91 -15.29 17.82
N GLY A 495 16.07 -15.73 17.36
CA GLY A 495 16.52 -17.10 17.59
C GLY A 495 15.67 -18.13 16.84
N PRO A 496 15.60 -19.37 17.34
CA PRO A 496 14.93 -20.48 16.64
C PRO A 496 13.41 -20.51 16.81
N GLU A 497 12.85 -19.72 17.72
CA GLU A 497 11.42 -19.68 18.02
C GLU A 497 10.66 -18.78 17.03
N PRO A 498 9.46 -19.19 16.55
CA PRO A 498 8.62 -18.30 15.75
C PRO A 498 8.22 -17.03 16.52
N ASN A 499 8.43 -15.88 15.90
CA ASN A 499 8.00 -14.58 16.42
C ASN A 499 6.71 -14.15 15.76
N SER A 500 5.69 -13.81 16.55
CA SER A 500 4.38 -13.39 16.05
C SER A 500 4.25 -11.89 15.92
N ILE A 501 4.72 -11.14 16.92
CA ILE A 501 4.55 -9.69 16.99
C ILE A 501 5.89 -9.07 17.36
N THR A 502 6.37 -8.15 16.52
CA THR A 502 7.44 -7.21 16.84
C THR A 502 6.88 -5.80 16.85
N ALA A 503 7.11 -5.06 17.93
CA ALA A 503 6.82 -3.63 17.99
C ALA A 503 8.08 -2.86 18.38
N ASP A 504 8.65 -2.12 17.43
CA ASP A 504 9.99 -1.54 17.50
C ASP A 504 10.04 -0.22 18.27
N VAL A 505 11.26 0.17 18.66
CA VAL A 505 11.52 1.44 19.35
C VAL A 505 11.10 2.62 18.48
N GLY A 506 10.47 3.63 19.09
CA GLY A 506 10.03 4.85 18.39
C GLY A 506 8.61 4.75 17.82
N SER A 507 8.03 3.55 17.75
CA SER A 507 6.63 3.35 17.40
C SER A 507 5.69 3.73 18.55
N VAL A 508 4.38 3.77 18.31
CA VAL A 508 3.34 3.98 19.36
C VAL A 508 2.12 3.10 19.12
N ILE A 509 1.53 2.55 20.18
CA ILE A 509 0.21 1.93 20.18
C ILE A 509 -0.64 2.60 21.27
N GLN A 510 -1.77 3.20 20.91
CA GLN A 510 -2.53 4.02 21.86
C GLN A 510 -4.05 3.97 21.69
N THR A 511 -4.77 3.87 22.81
CA THR A 511 -6.18 4.24 22.91
C THR A 511 -6.42 5.43 23.84
N THR A 512 -7.50 6.19 23.63
CA THR A 512 -7.76 7.43 24.39
C THR A 512 -9.12 7.49 25.11
N GLY A 513 -10.13 6.73 24.67
CA GLY A 513 -11.48 6.76 25.25
C GLY A 513 -11.65 5.95 26.54
N ASP A 514 -12.72 6.23 27.28
CA ASP A 514 -13.21 5.37 28.38
C ASP A 514 -13.68 4.01 27.83
N GLU A 515 -13.61 2.97 28.66
CA GLU A 515 -13.91 1.58 28.29
C GLU A 515 -13.10 1.09 27.07
N SER A 516 -11.95 1.71 26.78
CA SER A 516 -11.14 1.36 25.61
C SER A 516 -10.30 0.10 25.86
N LEU A 517 -9.93 -0.58 24.79
CA LEU A 517 -9.19 -1.83 24.86
C LEU A 517 -8.02 -1.85 23.87
N VAL A 518 -6.84 -2.22 24.36
CA VAL A 518 -5.73 -2.70 23.53
C VAL A 518 -5.54 -4.19 23.79
N LYS A 519 -5.65 -5.00 22.75
CA LYS A 519 -5.45 -6.44 22.80
C LYS A 519 -4.41 -6.87 21.76
N LEU A 520 -3.33 -7.47 22.24
CA LEU A 520 -2.28 -8.07 21.41
C LEU A 520 -2.21 -9.57 21.73
N ALA A 521 -2.58 -10.42 20.79
CA ALA A 521 -2.67 -11.86 21.03
C ALA A 521 -1.89 -12.66 19.99
N SER A 522 -1.14 -13.65 20.45
CA SER A 522 -0.57 -14.71 19.64
C SER A 522 -1.00 -16.08 20.14
N THR A 523 -1.34 -16.97 19.22
CA THR A 523 -1.75 -18.35 19.57
C THR A 523 -0.56 -19.28 19.77
N THR A 524 0.54 -19.08 19.03
CA THR A 524 1.67 -20.04 18.96
C THR A 524 3.05 -19.43 19.17
N GLY A 525 3.28 -18.17 18.79
CA GLY A 525 4.61 -17.55 18.78
C GLY A 525 4.80 -16.47 19.84
N SER A 526 6.01 -15.88 19.82
CA SER A 526 6.42 -14.87 20.80
C SER A 526 5.92 -13.47 20.44
N ILE A 527 5.84 -12.63 21.47
CA ILE A 527 5.54 -11.20 21.36
C ILE A 527 6.73 -10.43 21.93
N ILE A 528 7.32 -9.55 21.12
CA ILE A 528 8.48 -8.74 21.48
C ILE A 528 8.11 -7.26 21.31
N VAL A 529 8.23 -6.51 22.40
CA VAL A 529 7.78 -5.12 22.49
C VAL A 529 8.95 -4.25 22.95
N ALA A 530 9.28 -3.23 22.16
CA ALA A 530 10.24 -2.18 22.47
C ALA A 530 9.59 -0.77 22.39
N THR A 531 8.26 -0.73 22.25
CA THR A 531 7.47 0.47 22.00
C THR A 531 6.69 0.98 23.21
N ALA A 532 6.13 2.19 23.10
CA ALA A 532 5.12 2.69 24.02
C ALA A 532 3.73 2.13 23.66
N VAL A 533 3.08 1.47 24.64
CA VAL A 533 1.68 1.06 24.57
C VAL A 533 0.91 1.78 25.66
N ALA A 534 -0.03 2.64 25.31
CA ALA A 534 -0.77 3.47 26.26
C ALA A 534 -2.29 3.28 26.11
N VAL A 535 -2.99 2.96 27.20
CA VAL A 535 -4.45 2.84 27.24
C VAL A 535 -5.00 3.94 28.14
N GLY A 536 -5.70 4.89 27.55
CA GLY A 536 -6.39 5.99 28.22
C GLY A 536 -7.81 5.64 28.64
N GLY A 537 -8.41 6.51 29.48
CA GLY A 537 -9.80 6.40 29.91
C GLY A 537 -10.05 5.51 31.13
N ALA A 538 -11.17 5.75 31.81
CA ALA A 538 -11.66 4.91 32.91
C ALA A 538 -12.23 3.60 32.38
N ASP A 539 -12.20 2.54 33.20
CA ASP A 539 -12.69 1.20 32.87
C ASP A 539 -12.03 0.57 31.62
N SER A 540 -10.89 1.12 31.19
CA SER A 540 -10.14 0.66 30.02
C SER A 540 -9.21 -0.51 30.36
N ALA A 541 -8.82 -1.28 29.34
CA ALA A 541 -8.02 -2.48 29.52
C ALA A 541 -6.88 -2.63 28.50
N MET A 542 -5.79 -3.26 28.96
CA MET A 542 -4.71 -3.78 28.12
C MET A 542 -4.61 -5.28 28.32
N GLU A 543 -4.63 -6.05 27.23
CA GLU A 543 -4.44 -7.50 27.24
C GLU A 543 -3.34 -7.90 26.26
N ILE A 544 -2.22 -8.43 26.77
CA ILE A 544 -1.17 -9.02 25.93
C ILE A 544 -1.07 -10.49 26.25
N ASN A 545 -1.32 -11.36 25.27
CA ASN A 545 -1.29 -12.82 25.44
C ASN A 545 -0.34 -13.44 24.43
N ALA A 546 0.84 -13.87 24.86
CA ALA A 546 1.82 -14.56 24.01
C ALA A 546 1.60 -16.07 24.00
N GLY A 547 1.66 -16.69 22.81
CA GLY A 547 1.50 -18.14 22.63
C GLY A 547 2.69 -18.94 23.16
N SER A 548 3.86 -18.31 23.20
CA SER A 548 5.11 -18.87 23.71
C SER A 548 5.80 -17.90 24.68
N GLY A 549 6.55 -16.90 24.23
CA GLY A 549 7.28 -15.94 25.08
C GLY A 549 6.82 -14.50 24.94
N LEU A 550 6.82 -13.72 26.04
CA LEU A 550 6.61 -12.27 26.03
C LEU A 550 7.89 -11.58 26.52
N ARG A 551 8.44 -10.67 25.72
CA ARG A 551 9.64 -9.90 26.09
C ARG A 551 9.42 -8.41 25.88
N LEU A 552 9.64 -7.64 26.93
CA LEU A 552 9.65 -6.19 26.90
C LEU A 552 11.11 -5.73 26.92
N LEU A 553 11.56 -5.13 25.82
CA LEU A 553 12.93 -4.67 25.60
C LEU A 553 13.14 -3.26 26.17
N GLU A 554 14.39 -2.80 26.17
CA GLU A 554 14.73 -1.41 26.48
C GLU A 554 13.91 -0.45 25.60
N GLY A 555 13.35 0.60 26.21
CA GLY A 555 12.45 1.55 25.54
C GLY A 555 10.97 1.18 25.61
N ALA A 556 10.64 -0.09 25.92
CA ALA A 556 9.24 -0.49 26.08
C ALA A 556 8.57 0.22 27.27
N SER A 557 7.39 0.80 27.04
CA SER A 557 6.60 1.44 28.09
C SER A 557 5.14 1.04 27.96
N LEU A 558 4.67 0.11 28.80
CA LEU A 558 3.26 -0.26 28.88
C LEU A 558 2.57 0.57 29.96
N ALA A 559 1.49 1.26 29.62
CA ALA A 559 0.78 2.14 30.54
C ALA A 559 -0.75 1.98 30.43
N VAL A 560 -1.41 1.79 31.57
CA VAL A 560 -2.86 1.99 31.75
C VAL A 560 -3.04 2.96 32.91
N GLU A 561 -3.68 4.11 32.71
CA GLU A 561 -3.61 5.21 33.70
C GLU A 561 -4.96 5.64 34.29
N GLY A 562 -6.09 5.23 33.70
CA GLY A 562 -7.42 5.61 34.19
C GLY A 562 -7.91 4.83 35.42
N ASP A 563 -9.02 5.29 35.99
CA ASP A 563 -9.70 4.62 37.10
C ASP A 563 -10.26 3.26 36.67
N ARG A 564 -10.19 2.26 37.56
CA ARG A 564 -10.63 0.87 37.32
C ARG A 564 -9.97 0.22 36.10
N ALA A 565 -8.89 0.80 35.59
CA ALA A 565 -8.19 0.27 34.44
C ALA A 565 -7.46 -1.04 34.78
N ALA A 566 -7.42 -1.97 33.83
CA ALA A 566 -6.82 -3.29 34.00
C ALA A 566 -5.71 -3.53 32.97
N MET A 567 -4.56 -4.02 33.42
CA MET A 567 -3.50 -4.55 32.55
C MET A 567 -3.29 -6.02 32.83
N THR A 568 -3.37 -6.85 31.79
CA THR A 568 -3.16 -8.29 31.87
C THR A 568 -2.11 -8.73 30.85
N LEU A 569 -1.02 -9.30 31.34
CA LEU A 569 0.08 -9.82 30.54
C LEU A 569 0.17 -11.34 30.76
N ARG A 570 0.06 -12.12 29.69
CA ARG A 570 0.11 -13.59 29.73
C ARG A 570 1.15 -14.17 28.78
N SER A 571 1.76 -15.27 29.20
CA SER A 571 2.71 -16.03 28.40
C SER A 571 2.71 -17.52 28.78
N ARG A 572 3.03 -18.43 27.85
CA ARG A 572 3.11 -19.87 28.13
C ARG A 572 4.52 -20.37 28.49
N GLY A 573 5.55 -19.65 28.09
CA GLY A 573 6.95 -20.08 28.19
C GLY A 573 7.76 -19.17 29.09
N TYR A 574 7.80 -17.88 28.78
CA TYR A 574 8.51 -16.90 29.61
C TYR A 574 7.91 -15.51 29.47
N LEU A 575 8.08 -14.69 30.51
CA LEU A 575 7.80 -13.27 30.48
C LEU A 575 9.02 -12.53 31.02
N SER A 576 9.70 -11.73 30.19
CA SER A 576 10.81 -10.88 30.64
C SER A 576 10.50 -9.40 30.45
N LEU A 577 10.77 -8.65 31.52
CA LEU A 577 10.82 -7.19 31.53
C LEU A 577 12.30 -6.81 31.64
N ASP A 578 12.92 -6.43 30.53
CA ASP A 578 14.35 -6.15 30.49
C ASP A 578 14.70 -4.78 31.11
N SER A 579 15.97 -4.56 31.40
CA SER A 579 16.44 -3.26 31.89
C SER A 579 16.10 -2.15 30.89
N GLY A 580 15.55 -1.04 31.37
CA GLY A 580 15.09 0.06 30.53
C GLY A 580 13.64 -0.07 30.03
N ALA A 581 12.97 -1.19 30.30
CA ALA A 581 11.53 -1.34 30.10
C ALA A 581 10.72 -0.85 31.32
N ALA A 582 9.47 -0.44 31.11
CA ALA A 582 8.58 0.04 32.15
C ALA A 582 7.14 -0.46 32.00
N ILE A 583 6.53 -0.87 33.10
CA ILE A 583 5.09 -1.15 33.21
C ILE A 583 4.47 -0.22 34.26
N ARG A 584 3.37 0.43 33.90
CA ARG A 584 2.62 1.37 34.74
C ARG A 584 1.12 1.07 34.72
N ALA A 585 0.54 0.85 35.89
CA ALA A 585 -0.91 0.62 36.03
C ALA A 585 -1.52 1.50 37.12
N GLY A 586 -2.20 2.59 36.74
CA GLY A 586 -2.75 3.61 37.65
C GLY A 586 -1.67 4.42 38.36
N ALA A 587 -0.47 4.51 37.77
CA ALA A 587 0.64 5.31 38.29
C ALA A 587 1.40 6.00 37.15
N ALA A 588 1.93 7.19 37.42
CA ALA A 588 2.87 7.89 36.55
C ALA A 588 4.00 8.50 37.39
N PHE A 589 5.01 9.05 36.73
CA PHE A 589 6.15 9.71 37.37
C PHE A 589 6.18 11.18 37.00
N ARG A 590 6.46 12.03 37.98
CA ARG A 590 6.80 13.45 37.79
C ARG A 590 8.20 13.68 38.31
N ASP A 591 8.90 14.63 37.71
CA ASP A 591 10.15 15.10 38.29
C ASP A 591 9.82 16.03 39.47
N GLU A 592 10.35 15.70 40.64
CA GLU A 592 10.31 16.58 41.81
C GLU A 592 11.75 16.74 42.35
N GLY A 593 12.42 17.81 41.93
CA GLY A 593 13.78 18.12 42.37
C GLY A 593 14.86 17.24 41.74
N GLY A 594 14.71 16.85 40.48
CA GLY A 594 15.66 15.99 39.75
C GLY A 594 15.51 14.50 40.08
N MET A 595 14.41 14.13 40.72
CA MET A 595 14.08 12.77 41.14
C MET A 595 12.71 12.39 40.60
N PRO A 596 12.58 11.26 39.88
CA PRO A 596 11.28 10.77 39.45
C PRO A 596 10.48 10.28 40.66
N VAL A 597 9.42 11.02 41.02
CA VAL A 597 8.48 10.68 42.08
C VAL A 597 7.22 10.08 41.47
N ALA A 598 6.88 8.87 41.92
CA ALA A 598 5.65 8.21 41.50
C ALA A 598 4.43 8.87 42.14
N TYR A 599 3.40 9.14 41.35
CA TYR A 599 2.08 9.57 41.81
C TYR A 599 0.99 8.70 41.20
N ARG A 600 -0.14 8.60 41.90
CA ARG A 600 -1.28 7.80 41.47
C ARG A 600 -2.06 8.53 40.38
N THR A 601 -2.27 7.89 39.23
CA THR A 601 -3.08 8.42 38.13
C THR A 601 -4.50 7.86 38.12
N GLY A 602 -4.71 6.63 38.60
CA GLY A 602 -6.02 5.98 38.64
C GLY A 602 -6.28 5.24 39.95
N VAL A 603 -7.56 5.17 40.37
CA VAL A 603 -8.00 4.34 41.50
C VAL A 603 -8.45 2.95 41.07
N ASP A 604 -8.38 1.98 41.98
CA ASP A 604 -8.83 0.59 41.77
C ASP A 604 -8.28 -0.09 40.50
N THR A 605 -7.06 0.27 40.09
CA THR A 605 -6.40 -0.35 38.94
C THR A 605 -5.93 -1.76 39.26
N VAL A 606 -5.84 -2.60 38.23
CA VAL A 606 -5.41 -4.00 38.35
C VAL A 606 -4.27 -4.25 37.38
N LEU A 607 -3.20 -4.88 37.88
CA LEU A 607 -2.12 -5.44 37.08
C LEU A 607 -2.03 -6.94 37.36
N LEU A 608 -2.23 -7.75 36.32
CA LEU A 608 -2.02 -9.19 36.33
C LEU A 608 -0.90 -9.56 35.38
N ILE A 609 0.14 -10.20 35.92
CA ILE A 609 1.19 -10.87 35.13
C ILE A 609 1.06 -12.36 35.40
N ASP A 610 0.85 -13.16 34.35
CA ASP A 610 0.57 -14.60 34.44
C ASP A 610 1.36 -15.37 33.39
N THR A 611 2.46 -16.02 33.80
CA THR A 611 3.27 -16.85 32.91
C THR A 611 3.34 -18.29 33.41
N ASP A 612 3.11 -19.27 32.54
CA ASP A 612 3.25 -20.70 32.90
C ASP A 612 4.72 -21.09 33.15
N GLY A 613 5.68 -20.28 32.68
CA GLY A 613 7.11 -20.51 32.87
C GLY A 613 7.82 -19.33 33.56
N GLU A 614 9.00 -18.97 33.08
CA GLU A 614 9.90 -18.08 33.81
C GLU A 614 9.42 -16.60 33.79
N LEU A 615 9.52 -15.93 34.93
CA LEU A 615 9.29 -14.48 35.05
C LEU A 615 10.61 -13.76 35.38
N GLY A 616 11.08 -12.92 34.46
CA GLY A 616 12.26 -12.07 34.63
C GLY A 616 11.86 -10.60 34.78
N LEU A 617 12.30 -9.94 35.87
CA LEU A 617 12.01 -8.52 36.15
C LEU A 617 13.31 -7.74 36.35
N ALA A 618 13.84 -7.15 35.28
CA ALA A 618 14.99 -6.26 35.29
C ALA A 618 14.62 -4.77 35.05
N GLY A 619 13.44 -4.51 34.48
CA GLY A 619 12.88 -3.16 34.31
C GLY A 619 12.03 -2.69 35.49
N SER A 620 11.29 -1.59 35.27
CA SER A 620 10.45 -0.97 36.30
C SER A 620 9.00 -1.45 36.25
N LEU A 621 8.43 -1.72 37.43
CA LEU A 621 7.07 -2.19 37.60
C LEU A 621 6.35 -1.34 38.66
N THR A 622 5.36 -0.56 38.25
CA THR A 622 4.66 0.39 39.15
C THR A 622 3.15 0.24 39.02
N THR A 623 2.46 0.12 40.15
CA THR A 623 0.99 0.14 40.19
C THR A 623 0.46 1.08 41.28
N GLY A 624 -0.66 1.74 41.01
CA GLY A 624 -1.48 2.47 41.97
C GLY A 624 -2.58 1.64 42.62
N GLY A 625 -2.71 0.36 42.24
CA GLY A 625 -3.77 -0.54 42.65
C GLY A 625 -3.27 -1.96 42.98
N THR A 626 -4.03 -2.98 42.58
CA THR A 626 -3.70 -4.38 42.88
C THR A 626 -2.70 -4.93 41.86
N MET A 627 -1.60 -5.51 42.34
CA MET A 627 -0.66 -6.30 41.52
C MET A 627 -0.78 -7.79 41.86
N THR A 628 -0.94 -8.63 40.86
CA THR A 628 -0.89 -10.09 40.96
C THR A 628 0.18 -10.62 40.01
N LEU A 629 1.16 -11.36 40.53
CA LEU A 629 2.20 -12.03 39.76
C LEU A 629 2.04 -13.54 39.91
N ARG A 630 1.90 -14.25 38.79
CA ARG A 630 1.86 -15.70 38.70
C ARG A 630 2.93 -16.14 37.71
N TYR A 631 3.75 -17.09 38.13
CA TYR A 631 4.88 -17.58 37.35
C TYR A 631 5.14 -19.05 37.65
N GLY A 632 5.69 -19.77 36.67
CA GLY A 632 6.10 -21.16 36.78
C GLY A 632 7.55 -21.33 37.20
N GLU A 633 8.15 -22.44 36.80
CA GLU A 633 9.53 -22.75 37.15
C GLU A 633 10.53 -21.88 36.38
N THR A 634 11.54 -21.35 37.10
CA THR A 634 12.70 -20.70 36.49
C THR A 634 13.58 -21.74 35.80
N THR A 635 13.82 -21.57 34.50
CA THR A 635 14.61 -22.52 33.71
C THR A 635 16.03 -22.03 33.44
N SER A 636 16.27 -20.73 33.53
CA SER A 636 17.60 -20.12 33.45
C SER A 636 18.31 -20.15 34.81
N SER A 637 19.39 -20.93 34.91
CA SER A 637 20.16 -21.06 36.15
C SER A 637 20.98 -19.81 36.51
N HIS A 638 21.10 -18.84 35.60
CA HIS A 638 21.87 -17.59 35.74
C HIS A 638 23.27 -17.76 36.38
N ALA A 639 23.85 -18.97 36.33
CA ALA A 639 25.11 -19.29 37.01
C ALA A 639 26.25 -18.39 36.50
N SER A 640 26.23 -18.09 35.20
CA SER A 640 27.15 -17.15 34.56
C SER A 640 26.97 -15.69 35.01
N TYR A 641 25.77 -15.27 35.41
CA TYR A 641 25.53 -13.91 35.91
C TYR A 641 26.17 -13.71 37.29
N PHE A 642 25.98 -14.67 38.21
CA PHE A 642 26.60 -14.62 39.54
C PHE A 642 28.13 -14.74 39.50
N ASP A 643 28.69 -15.41 38.49
CA ASP A 643 30.14 -15.52 38.28
C ASP A 643 30.79 -14.19 37.78
N THR A 644 29.99 -13.22 37.33
CA THR A 644 30.48 -11.92 36.81
C THR A 644 30.33 -10.75 37.78
N ILE A 645 29.67 -10.96 38.92
CA ILE A 645 29.61 -9.93 39.97
C ILE A 645 30.99 -9.83 40.62
N ASN A 646 31.67 -8.70 40.41
CA ASN A 646 32.95 -8.42 41.08
C ASN A 646 32.75 -8.55 42.60
N GLY A 647 33.46 -9.51 43.22
CA GLY A 647 33.38 -9.75 44.65
C GLY A 647 33.66 -8.46 45.44
N ARG A 648 32.73 -8.09 46.33
CA ARG A 648 32.94 -6.99 47.28
C ARG A 648 33.93 -7.46 48.35
N ARG A 649 35.01 -6.70 48.59
CA ARG A 649 35.94 -6.98 49.71
C ARG A 649 35.19 -6.84 51.04
N VAL A 650 34.87 -7.97 51.67
CA VAL A 650 34.11 -8.01 52.94
C VAL A 650 35.01 -7.82 54.16
N ALA A 651 36.22 -8.38 54.13
CA ALA A 651 37.25 -8.18 55.14
C ALA A 651 38.66 -8.32 54.52
N GLU A 652 39.67 -7.73 55.14
CA GLU A 652 41.06 -7.81 54.70
C GLU A 652 41.99 -8.09 55.88
N ILE A 653 42.94 -9.00 55.68
CA ILE A 653 44.02 -9.30 56.63
C ILE A 653 45.33 -9.03 55.90
N ALA A 654 45.98 -7.92 56.24
CA ALA A 654 47.18 -7.44 55.54
C ALA A 654 48.48 -8.06 56.08
N ASP A 655 48.46 -8.66 57.28
CA ASP A 655 49.65 -9.25 57.90
C ASP A 655 50.04 -10.58 57.24
N GLN A 656 51.21 -10.63 56.61
CA GLN A 656 51.67 -11.79 55.84
C GLN A 656 51.83 -13.06 56.68
N GLN A 657 52.17 -12.94 57.97
CA GLN A 657 52.28 -14.10 58.87
C GLN A 657 50.90 -14.68 59.20
N SER A 658 49.92 -13.81 59.48
CA SER A 658 48.52 -14.18 59.69
C SER A 658 47.92 -14.81 58.43
N VAL A 659 48.18 -14.25 57.25
CA VAL A 659 47.75 -14.83 55.97
C VAL A 659 48.32 -16.23 55.77
N ALA A 660 49.63 -16.43 56.03
CA ALA A 660 50.26 -17.74 55.90
C ALA A 660 49.66 -18.78 56.88
N ALA A 661 49.37 -18.37 58.13
CA ALA A 661 48.74 -19.22 59.13
C ALA A 661 47.30 -19.58 58.75
N ILE A 662 46.52 -18.61 58.26
CA ILE A 662 45.15 -18.82 57.76
C ILE A 662 45.15 -19.79 56.59
N VAL A 663 46.00 -19.57 55.59
CA VAL A 663 46.10 -20.47 54.41
C VAL A 663 46.49 -21.88 54.84
N THR A 664 47.39 -22.02 55.82
CA THR A 664 47.78 -23.33 56.37
C THR A 664 46.61 -24.01 57.08
N ALA A 665 45.84 -23.28 57.90
CA ALA A 665 44.65 -23.79 58.57
C ALA A 665 43.58 -24.24 57.56
N LEU A 666 43.29 -23.39 56.56
CA LEU A 666 42.32 -23.68 55.50
C LEU A 666 42.71 -24.93 54.70
N ARG A 667 44.01 -25.08 54.36
CA ARG A 667 44.53 -26.29 53.69
C ARG A 667 44.38 -27.56 54.55
N ALA A 668 44.42 -27.41 55.87
CA ALA A 668 44.19 -28.49 56.82
C ALA A 668 42.68 -28.73 57.10
N GLY A 669 41.77 -28.04 56.40
CA GLY A 669 40.32 -28.18 56.60
C GLY A 669 39.76 -27.40 57.79
N ASN A 670 40.56 -26.50 58.38
CA ASN A 670 40.21 -25.76 59.59
C ASN A 670 40.04 -24.26 59.30
N ILE A 671 39.08 -23.63 60.00
CA ILE A 671 38.92 -22.17 59.99
C ILE A 671 39.76 -21.60 61.14
N SER A 672 40.75 -20.74 60.84
CA SER A 672 41.56 -20.12 61.89
C SER A 672 40.72 -19.17 62.75
N ALA A 673 41.16 -18.94 63.99
CA ALA A 673 40.50 -17.98 64.88
C ALA A 673 40.55 -16.55 64.31
N GLU A 674 41.66 -16.15 63.69
CA GLU A 674 41.77 -14.82 63.05
C GLU A 674 40.80 -14.66 61.88
N LEU A 675 40.64 -15.68 61.04
CA LEU A 675 39.69 -15.63 59.93
C LEU A 675 38.24 -15.55 60.42
N ARG A 676 37.89 -16.33 61.46
CA ARG A 676 36.56 -16.29 62.07
C ARG A 676 36.27 -14.92 62.69
N GLN A 677 37.25 -14.30 63.35
CA GLN A 677 37.10 -12.97 63.93
C GLN A 677 37.00 -11.88 62.86
N SER A 678 37.78 -11.97 61.79
CA SER A 678 37.73 -11.03 60.66
C SER A 678 36.37 -11.05 59.96
N LEU A 679 35.82 -12.24 59.72
CA LEU A 679 34.49 -12.42 59.14
C LEU A 679 33.37 -11.97 60.09
N ALA A 680 33.46 -12.30 61.38
CA ALA A 680 32.51 -11.83 62.38
C ALA A 680 32.50 -10.29 62.50
N GLY A 681 33.66 -9.65 62.43
CA GLY A 681 33.80 -8.19 62.39
C GLY A 681 33.17 -7.54 61.16
N ALA A 682 33.04 -8.29 60.06
CA ALA A 682 32.36 -7.88 58.84
C ALA A 682 30.86 -8.29 58.78
N GLY A 683 30.29 -8.75 59.91
CA GLY A 683 28.90 -9.18 60.00
C GLY A 683 28.63 -10.60 59.51
N LEU A 684 29.66 -11.37 59.15
CA LEU A 684 29.58 -12.76 58.69
C LEU A 684 30.08 -13.72 59.77
N GLY A 685 29.29 -13.88 60.83
CA GLY A 685 29.62 -14.81 61.90
C GLY A 685 29.57 -16.27 61.44
N LEU A 686 30.68 -17.00 61.58
CA LEU A 686 30.72 -18.44 61.39
C LEU A 686 30.55 -19.15 62.73
N ALA A 687 29.67 -20.16 62.79
CA ALA A 687 29.53 -21.01 63.97
C ALA A 687 30.85 -21.68 64.34
N GLU A 688 31.05 -22.02 65.62
CA GLU A 688 32.25 -22.78 66.04
C GLU A 688 32.35 -24.14 65.33
N SER A 689 31.20 -24.72 64.98
CA SER A 689 31.06 -25.96 64.22
C SER A 689 31.28 -25.81 62.70
N ALA A 690 31.61 -24.62 62.20
CA ALA A 690 31.87 -24.41 60.79
C ALA A 690 33.15 -25.17 60.36
N VAL A 691 33.00 -26.06 59.38
CA VAL A 691 34.07 -26.88 58.81
C VAL A 691 34.47 -26.35 57.43
N VAL A 692 35.76 -26.41 57.09
CA VAL A 692 36.22 -26.12 55.72
C VAL A 692 36.24 -27.44 54.97
N THR A 693 35.40 -27.56 53.95
CA THR A 693 35.48 -28.68 53.02
C THR A 693 36.34 -28.25 51.85
N ALA A 694 37.51 -28.88 51.69
CA ALA A 694 38.35 -28.65 50.54
C ALA A 694 37.63 -29.19 49.28
N VAL A 695 37.20 -28.29 48.39
CA VAL A 695 36.72 -28.67 47.07
C VAL A 695 37.96 -28.95 46.22
N GLY A 696 38.44 -30.20 46.27
CA GLY A 696 39.49 -30.79 45.42
C GLY A 696 40.69 -29.89 45.04
N GLN A 697 41.87 -30.16 45.61
CA GLN A 697 43.13 -29.65 45.04
C GLN A 697 43.24 -30.08 43.58
N SER A 698 43.34 -29.12 42.66
CA SER A 698 43.45 -29.21 41.20
C SER A 698 44.27 -30.42 40.72
N THR A 699 43.63 -31.59 40.69
CA THR A 699 44.20 -32.83 40.18
C THR A 699 43.76 -32.91 38.72
N PRO A 700 44.68 -32.80 37.74
CA PRO A 700 44.31 -32.86 36.34
C PRO A 700 43.51 -34.14 36.04
N PHE A 701 42.53 -34.07 35.15
CA PHE A 701 41.68 -35.23 34.82
C PHE A 701 42.50 -36.49 34.51
N ALA A 702 43.67 -36.35 33.85
CA ALA A 702 44.61 -37.43 33.56
C ALA A 702 45.12 -38.18 34.81
N ALA A 703 45.20 -37.52 35.97
CA ALA A 703 45.68 -38.07 37.23
C ALA A 703 44.56 -38.66 38.13
N LEU A 704 43.30 -38.60 37.70
CA LEU A 704 42.19 -39.23 38.40
C LEU A 704 42.22 -40.76 38.24
N SER A 705 41.67 -41.48 39.23
CA SER A 705 41.46 -42.93 39.13
C SER A 705 40.50 -43.26 37.97
N ASN A 706 40.61 -44.46 37.40
CA ASN A 706 39.74 -44.87 36.30
C ASN A 706 38.25 -44.90 36.69
N GLU A 707 37.93 -45.18 37.96
CA GLU A 707 36.57 -45.13 38.50
C GLU A 707 36.04 -43.69 38.60
N SER A 708 36.86 -42.73 39.03
CA SER A 708 36.48 -41.32 39.08
C SER A 708 36.35 -40.70 37.68
N LYS A 709 37.22 -41.08 36.73
CA LYS A 709 37.09 -40.69 35.32
C LYS A 709 35.77 -41.17 34.73
N LEU A 710 35.42 -42.44 34.95
CA LEU A 710 34.20 -43.04 34.46
C LEU A 710 32.95 -42.33 35.02
N ALA A 711 32.90 -42.10 36.33
CA ALA A 711 31.78 -41.42 36.98
C ALA A 711 31.54 -39.99 36.44
N ILE A 712 32.61 -39.22 36.23
CA ILE A 712 32.53 -37.85 35.68
C ILE A 712 32.06 -37.88 34.22
N THR A 713 32.60 -38.78 33.40
CA THR A 713 32.18 -38.90 32.00
C THR A 713 30.72 -39.35 31.86
N THR A 714 30.26 -40.24 32.74
CA THR A 714 28.86 -40.67 32.78
C THR A 714 27.91 -39.55 33.22
N SER A 715 28.32 -38.68 34.16
CA SER A 715 27.51 -37.50 34.52
C SER A 715 27.42 -36.45 33.40
N LEU A 716 28.38 -36.47 32.46
CA LEU A 716 28.42 -35.56 31.30
C LEU A 716 27.78 -36.17 30.03
N GLY A 717 27.05 -37.29 30.17
CA GLY A 717 26.36 -37.95 29.06
C GLY A 717 27.22 -38.85 28.18
N TYR A 718 28.44 -39.20 28.62
CA TYR A 718 29.34 -40.09 27.89
C TYR A 718 29.33 -41.54 28.44
N THR A 719 29.34 -42.50 27.51
CA THR A 719 29.45 -43.93 27.79
C THR A 719 30.83 -44.44 27.37
N ARG A 720 31.53 -45.14 28.27
CA ARG A 720 32.88 -45.68 28.00
C ARG A 720 32.82 -46.97 27.19
N HIS A 721 33.49 -47.03 26.04
CA HIS A 721 33.51 -48.20 25.18
C HIS A 721 34.55 -49.25 25.62
N ALA A 722 34.20 -50.53 25.47
CA ALA A 722 35.00 -51.66 25.94
C ALA A 722 36.41 -51.78 25.31
N LYS A 723 36.65 -51.10 24.18
CA LYS A 723 37.94 -51.09 23.46
C LYS A 723 38.76 -49.80 23.66
N GLY A 724 38.31 -48.88 24.54
CA GLY A 724 38.88 -47.54 24.73
C GLY A 724 37.98 -46.44 24.14
N GLY A 725 38.03 -45.22 24.70
CA GLY A 725 37.23 -44.05 24.29
C GLY A 725 35.86 -43.87 25.00
N TYR A 726 35.26 -42.69 24.80
CA TYR A 726 34.02 -42.18 25.41
C TYR A 726 33.06 -41.69 24.32
N TYR A 727 31.84 -42.18 24.32
CA TYR A 727 30.81 -41.87 23.32
C TYR A 727 29.64 -41.09 23.94
N ASN A 728 29.24 -39.97 23.35
CA ASN A 728 28.05 -39.22 23.76
C ASN A 728 26.89 -39.49 22.80
N GLU A 729 25.80 -40.04 23.35
CA GLU A 729 24.65 -40.50 22.56
C GLU A 729 23.72 -39.35 22.11
N SER A 730 23.70 -38.22 22.82
CA SER A 730 22.89 -37.05 22.43
C SER A 730 23.53 -36.20 21.33
N THR A 731 24.85 -36.27 21.17
CA THR A 731 25.60 -35.52 20.14
C THR A 731 26.20 -36.41 19.05
N GLY A 732 26.22 -37.73 19.24
CA GLY A 732 26.79 -38.70 18.30
C GLY A 732 28.32 -38.73 18.24
N ALA A 733 29.02 -38.06 19.16
CA ALA A 733 30.48 -37.88 19.12
C ALA A 733 31.24 -38.95 19.92
N PHE A 734 32.38 -39.41 19.39
CA PHE A 734 33.31 -40.36 20.04
C PHE A 734 34.68 -39.73 20.27
N TYR A 735 35.22 -39.85 21.49
CA TYR A 735 36.52 -39.32 21.88
C TYR A 735 37.40 -40.38 22.52
N GLU A 736 38.65 -40.52 22.07
CA GLU A 736 39.59 -41.49 22.64
C GLU A 736 40.08 -41.10 24.05
N SER A 737 40.08 -39.79 24.36
CA SER A 737 40.34 -39.22 25.68
C SER A 737 39.56 -37.91 25.87
N ILE A 738 39.18 -37.58 27.10
CA ILE A 738 38.62 -36.28 27.46
C ILE A 738 39.70 -35.50 28.20
N GLU A 739 40.08 -34.33 27.68
CA GLU A 739 41.09 -33.44 28.29
C GLU A 739 40.45 -32.13 28.74
N ILE A 740 40.94 -31.56 29.84
CA ILE A 740 40.58 -30.20 30.27
C ILE A 740 41.81 -29.32 30.10
N GLY A 741 41.71 -28.34 29.21
CA GLY A 741 42.67 -27.27 29.04
C GLY A 741 42.13 -26.19 28.10
N PRO A 742 42.58 -24.92 28.22
CA PRO A 742 42.30 -23.94 27.19
C PRO A 742 42.98 -24.41 25.89
N ILE A 743 42.27 -24.33 24.77
CA ILE A 743 42.81 -24.70 23.45
C ILE A 743 44.06 -23.83 23.22
N ALA A 744 45.23 -24.47 23.24
CA ALA A 744 46.46 -23.78 22.92
C ALA A 744 46.41 -23.35 21.45
N PRO A 745 46.82 -22.11 21.10
CA PRO A 745 46.78 -21.59 19.73
C PRO A 745 47.38 -22.53 18.68
N ALA A 746 48.39 -23.31 19.05
CA ALA A 746 49.06 -24.28 18.18
C ALA A 746 48.16 -25.42 17.68
N VAL A 747 47.09 -25.79 18.39
CA VAL A 747 46.15 -26.84 17.98
C VAL A 747 45.13 -26.30 16.96
N ASN A 748 44.67 -25.06 17.14
CA ASN A 748 43.83 -24.37 16.15
C ASN A 748 44.60 -24.11 14.85
N ASP A 749 45.87 -23.74 14.96
CA ASP A 749 46.74 -23.52 13.80
C ASP A 749 46.95 -24.82 13.00
N ALA A 750 47.08 -25.97 13.67
CA ALA A 750 47.22 -27.27 13.01
C ALA A 750 45.93 -27.74 12.31
N GLN A 751 44.75 -27.44 12.88
CA GLN A 751 43.45 -27.78 12.26
C GLN A 751 43.10 -26.84 11.10
N ALA A 752 43.45 -25.56 11.18
CA ALA A 752 43.31 -24.59 10.10
C ALA A 752 44.17 -24.99 8.88
N LEU A 753 45.42 -25.38 9.13
CA LEU A 753 46.34 -25.87 8.09
C LEU A 753 45.81 -27.15 7.42
N ALA A 754 45.25 -28.08 8.19
CA ALA A 754 44.65 -29.32 7.66
C ALA A 754 43.40 -29.09 6.78
N ARG A 755 42.77 -27.91 6.88
CA ARG A 755 41.59 -27.49 6.09
C ARG A 755 41.92 -26.50 4.98
N GLY A 756 43.21 -26.28 4.71
CA GLY A 756 43.70 -25.44 3.61
C GLY A 756 43.83 -23.94 3.93
N TYR A 757 43.83 -23.57 5.21
CA TYR A 757 44.04 -22.19 5.65
C TYR A 757 45.49 -21.96 6.14
N GLU A 758 46.04 -20.80 5.81
CA GLU A 758 47.34 -20.30 6.24
C GLU A 758 47.17 -19.18 7.27
N LYS A 759 48.01 -19.15 8.30
CA LYS A 759 47.92 -18.17 9.38
C LYS A 759 48.76 -16.93 9.07
N LEU A 760 48.12 -15.76 9.14
CA LEU A 760 48.78 -14.45 8.98
C LEU A 760 49.17 -13.88 10.36
N GLU A 761 50.03 -12.85 10.44
CA GLU A 761 50.42 -12.25 11.73
C GLU A 761 49.18 -11.78 12.54
N GLY A 762 48.88 -12.48 13.65
CA GLY A 762 47.65 -12.32 14.44
C GLY A 762 46.79 -13.60 14.51
N VAL A 763 45.51 -13.49 14.90
CA VAL A 763 44.55 -14.62 15.02
C VAL A 763 43.71 -14.77 13.75
N TRP A 764 44.33 -14.65 12.58
CA TRP A 764 43.66 -14.63 11.28
C TRP A 764 44.07 -15.85 10.43
N TYR A 765 43.09 -16.47 9.79
CA TYR A 765 43.26 -17.65 8.93
C TYR A 765 42.79 -17.34 7.50
N TYR A 766 43.66 -17.52 6.50
CA TYR A 766 43.44 -17.20 5.09
C TYR A 766 43.44 -18.44 4.20
N GLN A 767 42.48 -18.62 3.30
CA GLN A 767 42.44 -19.77 2.37
C GLN A 767 42.77 -19.33 0.93
N PRO A 768 43.93 -19.70 0.37
CA PRO A 768 44.39 -19.19 -0.93
C PRO A 768 43.55 -19.62 -2.14
N ALA A 769 42.86 -20.76 -2.05
CA ALA A 769 42.06 -21.30 -3.16
C ALA A 769 40.74 -20.53 -3.38
N SER A 770 40.23 -19.86 -2.33
CA SER A 770 38.96 -19.13 -2.33
C SER A 770 39.10 -17.64 -1.99
N GLY A 771 40.27 -17.21 -1.50
CA GLY A 771 40.56 -15.82 -1.15
C GLY A 771 40.02 -15.34 0.21
N MET A 772 39.47 -16.23 1.04
CA MET A 772 38.77 -15.87 2.28
C MET A 772 39.69 -15.67 3.50
N LEU A 773 39.33 -14.73 4.41
CA LEU A 773 40.02 -14.42 5.68
C LEU A 773 39.04 -14.52 6.88
N LYS A 774 39.38 -15.27 7.95
CA LYS A 774 38.48 -15.46 9.11
C LYS A 774 39.17 -15.29 10.48
N ARG A 775 38.44 -14.71 11.46
CA ARG A 775 38.80 -14.67 12.90
C ARG A 775 38.09 -15.73 13.76
N SER A 776 36.98 -16.29 13.25
CA SER A 776 36.12 -17.32 13.87
C SER A 776 35.24 -17.96 12.77
N LEU A 777 34.63 -19.13 13.01
CA LEU A 777 33.88 -19.93 12.02
C LEU A 777 32.40 -20.10 12.44
N ILE A 778 31.50 -19.27 11.90
CA ILE A 778 30.05 -19.55 11.72
C ILE A 778 29.64 -19.06 10.31
N GLU A 779 28.65 -19.75 9.73
CA GLU A 779 28.11 -19.82 8.35
C GLU A 779 27.07 -18.70 8.06
N GLY A 780 26.76 -18.21 6.85
CA GLY A 780 27.07 -18.59 5.46
C GLY A 780 26.78 -17.43 4.48
N GLU A 781 27.00 -17.64 3.18
CA GLU A 781 26.76 -16.69 2.08
C GLU A 781 25.72 -17.25 1.10
N SER A 782 24.80 -16.41 0.65
CA SER A 782 24.14 -16.49 -0.65
C SER A 782 24.07 -15.06 -1.18
N ALA A 783 24.36 -14.83 -2.46
CA ALA A 783 24.27 -13.49 -3.04
C ALA A 783 22.84 -12.95 -2.92
N ASP A 784 22.70 -11.67 -2.57
CA ASP A 784 21.42 -11.06 -2.22
C ASP A 784 20.54 -10.70 -3.44
N TYR A 785 21.11 -10.49 -4.64
CA TYR A 785 20.32 -10.12 -5.84
C TYR A 785 21.07 -10.26 -7.19
N SER A 786 20.35 -10.07 -8.31
CA SER A 786 20.90 -9.98 -9.68
C SER A 786 20.36 -8.74 -10.40
N ASN A 787 21.19 -7.97 -11.11
CA ASN A 787 20.72 -6.81 -11.88
C ASN A 787 19.70 -7.16 -12.98
N ALA A 788 19.69 -8.42 -13.44
CA ALA A 788 18.77 -8.90 -14.46
C ALA A 788 17.35 -9.14 -13.93
N SER A 789 17.16 -9.16 -12.60
CA SER A 789 15.87 -9.33 -11.93
C SER A 789 15.32 -8.04 -11.34
N ILE A 790 15.97 -6.89 -11.59
CA ILE A 790 15.53 -5.57 -11.14
C ILE A 790 14.78 -4.88 -12.28
N ASP A 791 13.56 -4.42 -12.01
CA ASP A 791 12.80 -3.61 -12.97
C ASP A 791 13.21 -2.14 -12.87
N TRP A 792 14.26 -1.77 -13.61
CA TRP A 792 14.81 -0.42 -13.57
C TRP A 792 13.81 0.66 -14.02
N ALA A 793 12.90 0.30 -14.94
CA ALA A 793 11.93 1.23 -15.50
C ALA A 793 10.87 1.65 -14.48
N SER A 794 10.47 0.75 -13.57
CA SER A 794 9.50 1.06 -12.51
C SER A 794 9.99 2.11 -11.50
N PHE A 795 11.32 2.30 -11.41
CA PHE A 795 11.96 3.33 -10.57
C PHE A 795 12.36 4.59 -11.36
N GLY A 796 12.12 4.64 -12.68
CA GLY A 796 12.54 5.76 -13.53
C GLY A 796 14.06 5.86 -13.73
N VAL A 797 14.79 4.75 -13.59
CA VAL A 797 16.26 4.69 -13.68
C VAL A 797 16.65 3.81 -14.88
N GLU A 798 17.69 4.19 -15.64
CA GLU A 798 18.18 3.34 -16.73
C GLU A 798 18.91 2.10 -16.17
N ALA A 799 18.72 0.94 -16.79
CA ALA A 799 19.41 -0.30 -16.42
C ALA A 799 20.94 -0.19 -16.62
N PRO A 800 21.77 -0.85 -15.79
CA PRO A 800 23.21 -0.86 -15.98
C PRO A 800 23.58 -1.54 -17.29
N VAL A 801 24.60 -1.00 -17.98
CA VAL A 801 25.03 -1.46 -19.31
C VAL A 801 25.52 -2.93 -19.30
N ASP A 802 25.97 -3.43 -18.14
CA ASP A 802 26.35 -4.82 -17.92
C ASP A 802 25.54 -5.42 -16.75
N ALA A 803 24.91 -6.57 -16.98
CA ALA A 803 24.14 -7.28 -15.95
C ALA A 803 25.02 -7.79 -14.80
N ALA A 804 26.34 -7.88 -14.99
CA ALA A 804 27.32 -8.24 -13.96
C ALA A 804 27.93 -7.04 -13.22
N THR A 805 27.44 -5.81 -13.44
CA THR A 805 27.92 -4.61 -12.72
C THR A 805 27.70 -4.79 -11.21
N PRO A 806 28.75 -4.74 -10.38
CA PRO A 806 28.60 -4.94 -8.94
C PRO A 806 27.91 -3.73 -8.29
N PHE A 807 27.23 -3.93 -7.16
CA PHE A 807 26.36 -2.94 -6.51
C PHE A 807 27.04 -1.58 -6.33
N GLU A 808 28.28 -1.57 -5.85
CA GLU A 808 29.10 -0.38 -5.60
C GLU A 808 29.41 0.45 -6.87
N SER A 809 29.24 -0.16 -8.05
CA SER A 809 29.50 0.48 -9.35
C SER A 809 28.21 0.91 -10.07
N LEU A 810 27.04 0.67 -9.47
CA LEU A 810 25.77 1.23 -9.91
C LEU A 810 25.68 2.72 -9.54
N SER A 811 24.89 3.51 -10.27
CA SER A 811 24.61 4.90 -9.88
C SER A 811 23.83 4.96 -8.56
N ALA A 812 23.80 6.12 -7.90
CA ALA A 812 23.06 6.27 -6.65
C ALA A 812 21.56 5.93 -6.81
N GLU A 813 20.99 6.30 -7.96
CA GLU A 813 19.61 6.00 -8.33
C GLU A 813 19.41 4.50 -8.60
N GLN A 814 20.39 3.84 -9.23
CA GLN A 814 20.37 2.40 -9.46
C GLN A 814 20.55 1.61 -8.14
N GLN A 815 21.42 2.05 -7.25
CA GLN A 815 21.60 1.45 -5.93
C GLN A 815 20.33 1.57 -5.09
N ALA A 816 19.65 2.72 -5.16
CA ALA A 816 18.35 2.91 -4.53
C ALA A 816 17.29 1.97 -5.13
N ALA A 817 17.23 1.82 -6.46
CA ALA A 817 16.31 0.89 -7.12
C ALA A 817 16.54 -0.57 -6.69
N VAL A 818 17.80 -0.99 -6.58
CA VAL A 818 18.17 -2.31 -6.06
C VAL A 818 17.75 -2.46 -4.59
N ALA A 819 18.07 -1.48 -3.75
CA ALA A 819 17.72 -1.49 -2.33
C ALA A 819 16.19 -1.62 -2.15
N HIS A 820 15.42 -0.80 -2.86
CA HIS A 820 13.95 -0.87 -2.83
C HIS A 820 13.40 -2.19 -3.35
N THR A 821 13.98 -2.77 -4.41
CA THR A 821 13.57 -4.08 -4.94
C THR A 821 13.83 -5.22 -3.96
N LEU A 822 14.85 -5.07 -3.10
CA LEU A 822 15.18 -6.03 -2.05
C LEU A 822 14.47 -5.76 -0.71
N GLY A 823 13.54 -4.79 -0.68
CA GLY A 823 12.80 -4.42 0.52
C GLY A 823 13.60 -3.61 1.53
N TYR A 824 14.77 -3.07 1.14
CA TYR A 824 15.52 -2.11 1.94
C TYR A 824 15.10 -0.69 1.59
N THR A 825 14.69 0.07 2.59
CA THR A 825 14.62 1.53 2.47
C THR A 825 16.04 2.07 2.52
N PRO A 826 16.52 2.86 1.55
CA PRO A 826 17.79 3.57 1.67
C PRO A 826 17.65 4.62 2.77
N GLU A 827 17.85 4.20 4.02
CA GLU A 827 18.21 5.13 5.08
C GLU A 827 19.52 5.80 4.65
N PRO A 828 19.64 7.14 4.72
CA PRO A 828 20.94 7.76 4.63
C PRO A 828 21.74 7.35 5.87
N VAL A 829 22.44 6.23 5.79
CA VAL A 829 23.58 5.98 6.65
C VAL A 829 24.62 7.01 6.22
N ILE A 830 24.75 8.10 6.98
CA ILE A 830 26.00 8.85 7.00
C ILE A 830 27.02 7.89 7.61
N SER A 831 27.65 7.06 6.77
CA SER A 831 28.85 6.35 7.14
C SER A 831 29.97 7.38 7.21
N TYR A 832 30.41 7.70 8.41
CA TYR A 832 31.77 8.20 8.57
C TYR A 832 32.71 7.00 8.35
N GLU A 833 33.06 6.73 7.09
CA GLU A 833 34.24 5.92 6.82
C GLU A 833 35.46 6.70 7.29
N ARG A 834 35.97 6.28 8.43
CA ARG A 834 37.34 6.57 8.83
C ARG A 834 38.24 5.75 7.92
N GLU A 835 38.74 6.35 6.85
CA GLU A 835 39.93 5.82 6.20
C GLU A 835 41.09 5.94 7.21
N THR A 836 41.58 4.83 7.77
CA THR A 836 42.97 4.82 8.26
C THR A 836 43.61 3.44 8.16
N LEU A 837 44.78 3.49 7.52
CA LEU A 837 45.74 2.45 7.20
C LEU A 837 45.95 1.39 8.30
N LEU A 838 46.18 0.15 7.82
CA LEU A 838 46.54 -1.04 8.60
C LEU A 838 47.51 -0.73 9.76
N GLY A 839 47.16 -1.15 10.99
CA GLY A 839 48.17 -1.64 11.92
C GLY A 839 48.09 -1.34 13.43
N LYS A 840 47.05 -0.75 14.04
CA LYS A 840 46.96 -0.64 15.52
C LYS A 840 45.53 -0.73 16.09
N PRO A 841 45.33 -1.30 17.29
CA PRO A 841 44.01 -1.42 17.92
C PRO A 841 43.56 -0.13 18.62
N ASP A 842 42.28 0.17 18.46
CA ASP A 842 41.51 1.28 19.03
C ASP A 842 41.14 0.99 20.50
N ASP A 843 41.44 1.90 21.42
CA ASP A 843 41.04 1.81 22.83
C ASP A 843 39.81 2.68 23.11
N ARG A 844 38.82 2.05 23.74
CA ARG A 844 37.50 2.61 24.02
C ARG A 844 37.56 3.92 24.81
N ARG A 845 37.12 5.01 24.17
CA ARG A 845 36.32 6.12 24.72
C ARG A 845 35.80 6.97 23.54
N SER A 846 34.48 7.18 23.43
CA SER A 846 33.95 8.28 22.62
C SER A 846 34.47 9.59 23.21
N VAL A 847 35.54 10.10 22.63
CA VAL A 847 35.99 11.48 22.81
C VAL A 847 35.70 12.14 21.48
N PHE A 848 34.82 13.15 21.44
CA PHE A 848 34.66 14.00 20.26
C PHE A 848 36.06 14.54 19.87
N GLN A 849 36.62 14.00 18.79
CA GLN A 849 37.93 14.43 18.26
C GLN A 849 37.82 15.12 16.91
N THR A 850 36.66 15.69 16.58
CA THR A 850 36.55 16.51 15.37
C THR A 850 37.11 17.90 15.67
N TYR A 851 38.28 18.16 15.11
CA TYR A 851 38.85 19.51 15.00
C TYR A 851 37.98 20.30 14.04
N TYR A 852 37.48 21.46 14.47
CA TYR A 852 36.62 22.29 13.64
C TYR A 852 37.23 23.68 13.53
N TYR A 853 37.90 23.90 12.40
CA TYR A 853 38.40 25.18 11.97
C TYR A 853 38.20 25.27 10.47
N ASP A 854 37.21 26.06 10.07
CA ASP A 854 37.04 26.44 8.67
C ASP A 854 37.84 27.73 8.42
N PRO A 855 38.92 27.68 7.63
CA PRO A 855 39.74 28.86 7.33
C PRO A 855 38.99 29.93 6.52
N ASN A 856 37.83 29.60 5.95
CA ASN A 856 36.99 30.53 5.18
C ASN A 856 35.84 31.11 6.02
N ALA A 857 35.63 30.65 7.25
CA ALA A 857 34.66 31.22 8.17
C ALA A 857 35.15 32.55 8.76
N ALA A 858 34.23 33.51 8.95
CA ALA A 858 34.56 34.83 9.47
C ALA A 858 34.65 34.82 11.01
N TRP A 859 35.76 34.30 11.56
CA TRP A 859 35.96 34.15 13.01
C TRP A 859 36.18 35.47 13.78
N GLY A 860 36.61 36.54 13.10
CA GLY A 860 36.99 37.80 13.76
C GLY A 860 38.13 37.61 14.77
N ASP A 861 38.12 38.36 15.88
CA ASP A 861 39.13 38.27 16.95
C ASP A 861 39.00 36.98 17.81
N GLN A 862 38.03 36.10 17.49
CA GLN A 862 37.70 34.89 18.25
C GLN A 862 38.14 33.60 17.53
N ASP A 863 39.11 33.69 16.61
CA ASP A 863 39.66 32.54 15.90
C ASP A 863 40.26 31.50 16.87
N PRO A 864 39.74 30.26 16.89
CA PRO A 864 40.26 29.20 17.76
C PRO A 864 41.53 28.52 17.22
N GLY A 865 41.88 28.75 15.95
CA GLY A 865 43.00 28.12 15.26
C GLY A 865 42.71 26.68 14.80
N SER A 866 43.48 26.22 13.81
CA SER A 866 43.25 24.96 13.09
C SER A 866 43.38 23.65 13.89
N ALA A 867 43.79 23.75 15.15
CA ALA A 867 44.09 22.61 16.00
C ALA A 867 43.24 22.57 17.28
N ARG A 868 42.15 23.34 17.37
CA ARG A 868 41.19 23.26 18.49
C ARG A 868 40.04 22.31 18.19
N LYS A 869 39.69 21.48 19.18
CA LYS A 869 38.54 20.58 19.10
C LYS A 869 37.24 21.33 19.38
N LEU A 870 36.13 20.89 18.81
CA LEU A 870 34.81 21.48 19.06
C LEU A 870 34.50 21.57 20.57
N SER A 871 34.84 20.53 21.35
CA SER A 871 34.65 20.51 22.81
C SER A 871 35.45 21.57 23.56
N GLU A 872 36.55 22.03 22.98
CA GLU A 872 37.50 22.98 23.57
C GLU A 872 37.24 24.44 23.16
N LEU A 873 36.28 24.65 22.25
CA LEU A 873 35.84 25.97 21.84
C LEU A 873 35.04 26.64 22.97
N SER A 874 35.23 27.96 23.13
CA SER A 874 34.34 28.76 23.97
C SER A 874 32.91 28.73 23.43
N ILE A 875 31.94 29.09 24.25
CA ILE A 875 30.53 29.13 23.84
C ILE A 875 30.35 30.04 22.61
N ASP A 876 31.00 31.20 22.61
CA ASP A 876 30.94 32.15 21.48
C ASP A 876 31.55 31.57 20.20
N GLN A 877 32.63 30.78 20.31
CA GLN A 877 33.26 30.10 19.18
C GLN A 877 32.39 28.94 18.64
N LYS A 878 31.70 28.21 19.52
CA LYS A 878 30.75 27.15 19.14
C LYS A 878 29.53 27.71 18.40
N VAL A 879 29.07 28.90 18.79
CA VAL A 879 27.96 29.60 18.11
C VAL A 879 28.36 30.09 16.72
N ILE A 880 29.60 30.56 16.54
CA ILE A 880 30.13 30.91 15.21
C ILE A 880 30.28 29.66 14.33
N ALA A 881 30.76 28.54 14.90
CA ALA A 881 30.86 27.26 14.21
C ALA A 881 29.48 26.70 13.75
N ALA A 882 28.45 26.80 14.59
CA ALA A 882 27.11 26.28 14.30
C ALA A 882 26.45 26.95 13.07
N LYS A 883 26.77 28.21 12.79
CA LYS A 883 26.27 28.93 11.60
C LYS A 883 26.70 28.31 10.27
N TYR A 884 27.81 27.56 10.26
CA TYR A 884 28.35 26.91 9.07
C TYR A 884 28.05 25.40 9.02
N LEU A 885 27.45 24.85 10.08
CA LEU A 885 27.09 23.44 10.21
C LEU A 885 25.61 23.15 9.90
N SER A 886 24.79 24.20 9.68
CA SER A 886 23.33 24.11 9.46
C SER A 886 22.56 23.27 10.50
N ALA A 887 23.19 22.98 11.65
CA ALA A 887 22.64 22.29 12.79
C ALA A 887 23.25 22.87 14.07
N PHE A 888 22.42 23.06 15.10
CA PHE A 888 22.91 23.34 16.45
C PHE A 888 23.32 22.01 17.09
N PRO A 889 24.58 21.82 17.52
CA PRO A 889 24.93 20.63 18.29
C PRO A 889 24.10 20.64 19.58
N ASP A 890 23.46 19.51 19.91
CA ASP A 890 22.75 19.34 21.16
C ASP A 890 23.64 19.77 22.32
N PHE A 891 23.18 20.78 23.05
CA PHE A 891 23.86 21.19 24.27
C PHE A 891 23.80 20.03 25.25
N ASP A 892 24.94 19.67 25.83
CA ASP A 892 24.91 18.96 27.09
C ASP A 892 24.39 19.94 28.16
N LEU A 893 23.08 19.96 28.35
CA LEU A 893 22.39 20.79 29.35
C LEU A 893 22.82 20.48 30.79
N ARG A 894 23.69 19.48 31.03
CA ARG A 894 24.21 19.16 32.37
C ARG A 894 25.16 20.21 32.94
N GLU A 895 25.70 21.14 32.14
CA GLU A 895 26.55 22.23 32.66
C GLU A 895 25.79 23.54 32.98
N VAL A 896 24.48 23.63 32.69
CA VAL A 896 23.65 24.77 33.10
C VAL A 896 22.46 24.28 33.92
N VAL A 897 22.53 24.52 35.23
CA VAL A 897 21.41 24.27 36.14
C VAL A 897 20.35 25.35 35.93
N TRP A 898 19.28 25.01 35.24
CA TRP A 898 18.10 25.87 35.12
C TRP A 898 17.15 25.59 36.31
N PRO A 899 16.88 26.57 37.19
CA PRO A 899 15.81 26.41 38.17
C PRO A 899 14.44 26.50 37.47
N GLU A 900 13.51 25.63 37.86
CA GLU A 900 12.17 25.42 37.24
C GLU A 900 11.25 26.66 37.19
N THR A 901 11.63 27.77 37.83
CA THR A 901 10.99 29.09 37.65
C THR A 901 12.02 30.20 37.76
N VAL A 902 12.23 30.95 36.67
CA VAL A 902 13.04 32.18 36.66
C VAL A 902 12.08 33.37 36.62
N ASP A 903 12.03 34.16 37.70
CA ASP A 903 11.40 35.48 37.68
C ASP A 903 12.38 36.47 36.99
N PRO A 904 12.05 36.99 35.79
CA PRO A 904 12.96 37.84 35.03
C PRO A 904 13.18 39.23 35.67
N ALA A 905 12.50 39.56 36.77
CA ALA A 905 12.68 40.81 37.50
C ALA A 905 13.75 40.73 38.62
N VAL A 906 14.31 39.56 38.92
CA VAL A 906 15.31 39.38 39.98
C VAL A 906 16.72 39.56 39.43
N VAL A 907 17.37 40.65 39.86
CA VAL A 907 18.72 41.03 39.39
C VAL A 907 19.80 40.14 40.02
N GLY A 908 20.64 39.54 39.18
CA GLY A 908 21.80 38.73 39.57
C GLY A 908 21.69 37.23 39.29
N THR A 909 20.72 36.79 38.49
CA THR A 909 20.56 35.39 38.06
C THR A 909 21.42 35.08 36.82
N GLU A 910 21.63 33.80 36.48
CA GLU A 910 22.34 33.40 35.24
C GLU A 910 21.67 33.96 33.97
N PHE A 911 20.37 34.27 34.03
CA PHE A 911 19.60 34.90 32.95
C PHE A 911 20.08 36.32 32.61
N ASP A 912 20.64 37.04 33.58
CA ASP A 912 21.15 38.41 33.38
C ASP A 912 22.47 38.45 32.59
N ARG A 913 23.13 37.30 32.45
CA ARG A 913 24.39 37.17 31.69
C ARG A 913 24.18 36.95 30.20
N LEU A 914 22.93 36.71 29.77
CA LEU A 914 22.57 36.57 28.36
C LEU A 914 22.36 37.94 27.70
N THR A 915 22.85 38.07 26.47
CA THR A 915 22.63 39.25 25.61
C THR A 915 21.16 39.36 25.19
N PRO A 916 20.66 40.53 24.77
CA PRO A 916 19.24 40.71 24.40
C PRO A 916 18.75 39.73 23.32
N ALA A 917 19.61 39.35 22.37
CA ALA A 917 19.29 38.39 21.31
C ALA A 917 19.29 36.92 21.77
N GLN A 918 19.86 36.62 22.95
CA GLN A 918 19.83 35.29 23.57
C GLN A 918 18.64 35.13 24.53
N ARG A 919 17.92 36.23 24.86
CA ARG A 919 16.74 36.21 25.75
C ARG A 919 15.40 36.10 24.99
N THR A 920 15.42 36.30 23.67
CA THR A 920 14.28 36.18 22.74
C THR A 920 14.50 34.98 21.84
#